data_AF-A0A925XW74-F1
#
_entry.id   AF-A0A925XW74-F1
#
_cell.length_a   1.000
_cell.length_b   1.000
_cell.length_c   1.000
_cell.angle_alpha   90.00
_cell.angle_beta   90.00
_cell.angle_gamma   90.00
#
_symmetry.space_group_name_H-M   'P 1'
#
loop_
_entity.id
_entity.type
_entity.pdbx_description
1 polymer ?
#
loop_
_entity_poly.entity_id
_entity_poly.type
_entity_poly.pdbx_seq_one_letter_code
_entity_poly.pdbx_strand_id
1 'polypeptide(L)'
;MTRQEIIARLRSTARIEQLWNVLRGVGLTAILTSGVVLTCILFESLLDSSMQVRSILWWTIIATCVGGICVLAGPALLRVFGVMPLEEPTETALRVGVAYPDVHDMLCNVLQLTDEGAQHSDLSTAAFSSVAQTVQDKDFGVIIDRRAPRLAAIIGASAVVVTILLTALFPHVLGAAWSRIVQHDRSFVPPAPFTLHITPIADTVMRGTTTRIEVTSKGVPPSQITIHVREAGSERYQPYVVQRDTGTSYHYQLPGLSQTISFYAEAAWLDAGVRSDTGMITVIDRPLVRTLTGRVVPPGYTRMPPTEISEQQADVTALSGSHVDLAIVANKELADARVLIISPSSDTSRLDTTIVRLESRGTTAKGRFTVSRSGTYHIQLRDKEGQINADPVKYGIVALSDAYPMITMIEPTQNVELDQKALVPIVVSIADDYGFSKLRLYYRLTASRFAQPEKNFRSIDIPIVGQGAVLDVPYIWNLSKVDVTPDDSYEFYMEVADNDQFGGPKTARTSTLTVRMPSLDEIFAETDETQDNAQKELKSLAKEAEEVKREAEQLQRELQKQQSQQKQEASWSEKKKAEELMQRQEQLQKRMDDVVEKMEEMTEKLQENQAISPETLEKYLELQKLMKEVKSPELARMQEQLKKAMDQVSPEELQKMMKDFKFNEEEFKKNLERQLNLLKRMQAEQKTDELQRRAEELAQKQDDLQQRNEQSNPNNKEENKRLAEEQRQLKEDVKRLAEEAKELEKL
;
A
#
# COMPACT_ATOMS: atom_id res chain seq x y z
N MET A 1 -64.82 95.70 -64.28
CA MET A 1 -64.98 94.47 -63.47
C MET A 1 -66.26 93.75 -63.84
N THR A 2 -66.25 92.42 -63.89
CA THR A 2 -67.48 91.61 -64.07
C THR A 2 -68.13 91.27 -62.72
N ARG A 3 -69.42 90.92 -62.71
CA ARG A 3 -70.15 90.48 -61.49
C ARG A 3 -69.45 89.30 -60.80
N GLN A 4 -68.98 88.33 -61.58
CA GLN A 4 -68.27 87.17 -61.06
C GLN A 4 -66.95 87.55 -60.38
N GLU A 5 -66.22 88.56 -60.89
CA GLU A 5 -65.01 89.08 -60.25
C GLU A 5 -65.29 89.74 -58.90
N ILE A 6 -66.36 90.52 -58.78
CA ILE A 6 -66.74 91.18 -57.51
C ILE A 6 -67.18 90.14 -56.48
N ILE A 7 -68.02 89.17 -56.85
CA ILE A 7 -68.43 88.06 -55.97
C ILE A 7 -67.22 87.20 -55.57
N ALA A 8 -66.29 86.95 -56.50
CA ALA A 8 -65.05 86.24 -56.19
C ALA A 8 -64.18 87.01 -55.20
N ARG A 9 -64.06 88.34 -55.34
CA ARG A 9 -63.35 89.21 -54.38
C ARG A 9 -64.03 89.24 -53.00
N LEU A 10 -65.36 89.27 -52.94
CA LEU A 10 -66.10 89.21 -51.67
C LEU A 10 -65.93 87.85 -50.98
N ARG A 11 -66.08 86.75 -51.72
CA ARG A 11 -65.85 85.39 -51.19
C ARG A 11 -64.40 85.16 -50.77
N SER A 12 -63.43 85.69 -51.52
CA SER A 12 -62.02 85.62 -51.11
C SER A 12 -61.78 86.41 -49.82
N THR A 13 -62.40 87.57 -49.67
CA THR A 13 -62.29 88.39 -48.45
C THR A 13 -62.88 87.66 -47.24
N ALA A 14 -64.08 87.09 -47.37
CA ALA A 14 -64.69 86.29 -46.32
C ALA A 14 -63.87 85.02 -45.97
N ARG A 15 -63.28 84.34 -46.96
CA ARG A 15 -62.35 83.21 -46.70
C ARG A 15 -61.08 83.65 -45.96
N ILE A 16 -60.49 84.79 -46.33
CA ILE A 16 -59.32 85.33 -45.64
C ILE A 16 -59.67 85.71 -44.21
N GLU A 17 -60.85 86.30 -43.96
CA GLU A 17 -61.34 86.57 -42.60
C GLU A 17 -61.50 85.30 -41.77
N GLN A 18 -62.08 84.23 -42.35
CA GLN A 18 -62.18 82.95 -41.65
C GLN A 18 -60.80 82.32 -41.38
N LEU A 19 -59.81 82.50 -42.27
CA LEU A 19 -58.43 82.07 -42.04
C LEU A 19 -57.80 82.80 -40.84
N TRP A 20 -58.06 84.10 -40.69
CA TRP A 20 -57.66 84.86 -39.52
C TRP A 20 -58.39 84.38 -38.25
N ASN A 21 -59.67 84.00 -38.34
CA ASN A 21 -60.40 83.41 -37.21
C ASN A 21 -59.85 82.02 -36.82
N VAL A 22 -59.43 81.20 -37.79
CA VAL A 22 -58.69 79.96 -37.50
C VAL A 22 -57.40 80.27 -36.74
N LEU A 23 -56.64 81.28 -37.17
CA LEU A 23 -55.42 81.69 -36.49
C LEU A 23 -55.69 82.14 -35.04
N ARG A 24 -56.79 82.88 -34.82
CA ARG A 24 -57.26 83.24 -33.46
C ARG A 24 -57.60 82.00 -32.64
N GLY A 25 -58.35 81.07 -33.21
CA GLY A 25 -58.72 79.81 -32.57
C GLY A 25 -57.48 79.03 -32.15
N VAL A 26 -56.54 78.80 -33.06
CA VAL A 26 -55.27 78.12 -32.78
C VAL A 26 -54.48 78.85 -31.68
N GLY A 27 -54.37 80.19 -31.75
CA GLY A 27 -53.72 80.99 -30.72
C GLY A 27 -54.33 80.78 -29.33
N LEU A 28 -55.66 80.85 -29.21
CA LEU A 28 -56.36 80.62 -27.94
C LEU A 28 -56.19 79.18 -27.43
N THR A 29 -56.19 78.19 -28.32
CA THR A 29 -55.94 76.80 -27.93
C THR A 29 -54.54 76.60 -27.37
N ALA A 30 -53.52 77.21 -27.99
CA ALA A 30 -52.16 77.16 -27.51
C ALA A 30 -52.03 77.73 -26.09
N ILE A 31 -52.70 78.87 -25.81
CA ILE A 31 -52.75 79.47 -24.46
C ILE A 31 -53.36 78.48 -23.46
N LEU A 32 -54.52 77.91 -23.79
CA LEU A 32 -55.23 76.97 -22.92
C LEU A 32 -54.38 75.72 -22.63
N THR A 33 -53.79 75.13 -23.67
CA THR A 33 -52.96 73.93 -23.54
C THR A 33 -51.68 74.19 -22.75
N SER A 34 -51.00 75.32 -22.98
CA SER A 34 -49.81 75.70 -22.23
C SER A 34 -50.10 75.86 -20.73
N GLY A 35 -51.26 76.45 -20.39
CA GLY A 35 -51.73 76.55 -19.01
C GLY A 35 -51.92 75.18 -18.36
N VAL A 36 -52.65 74.28 -19.02
CA VAL A 36 -52.91 72.93 -18.50
C VAL A 36 -51.62 72.12 -18.36
N VAL A 37 -50.72 72.15 -19.35
CA VAL A 37 -49.42 71.48 -19.29
C VAL A 37 -48.63 71.95 -18.07
N LEU A 38 -48.55 73.25 -17.83
CA LEU A 38 -47.81 73.80 -16.70
C LEU A 38 -48.40 73.37 -15.36
N THR A 39 -49.72 73.34 -15.24
CA THR A 39 -50.41 72.85 -14.04
C THR A 39 -50.15 71.36 -13.79
N CYS A 40 -50.21 70.53 -14.83
CA CYS A 40 -49.91 69.10 -14.72
C CYS A 40 -48.45 68.84 -14.29
N ILE A 41 -47.49 69.57 -14.87
CA ILE A 41 -46.07 69.46 -14.49
C ILE A 41 -45.86 69.86 -13.04
N LEU A 42 -46.48 70.96 -12.60
CA LEU A 42 -46.36 71.42 -11.22
C LEU A 42 -46.96 70.40 -10.23
N PHE A 43 -48.11 69.82 -10.57
CA PHE A 43 -48.74 68.76 -9.79
C PHE A 43 -47.84 67.52 -9.65
N GLU A 44 -47.25 67.04 -10.75
CA GLU A 44 -46.35 65.89 -10.73
C GLU A 44 -45.05 66.18 -9.96
N SER A 45 -44.56 67.41 -9.99
CA SER A 45 -43.34 67.80 -9.26
C SER A 45 -43.52 67.81 -7.73
N LEU A 46 -44.76 67.95 -7.24
CA LEU A 46 -45.07 68.03 -5.81
C LEU A 46 -45.43 66.67 -5.19
N LEU A 47 -46.03 65.77 -5.97
CA LEU A 47 -46.72 64.58 -5.46
C LEU A 47 -46.14 63.25 -5.94
N ASP A 48 -45.13 63.26 -6.82
CA ASP A 48 -44.43 62.06 -7.35
C ASP A 48 -45.38 60.89 -7.61
N SER A 49 -46.31 61.10 -8.54
CA SER A 49 -47.57 60.36 -8.55
C SER A 49 -47.46 58.95 -9.16
N SER A 50 -48.41 58.10 -8.80
CA SER A 50 -48.48 56.72 -9.30
C SER A 50 -48.70 56.66 -10.81
N MET A 51 -48.41 55.52 -11.41
CA MET A 51 -48.59 55.26 -12.85
C MET A 51 -50.00 55.63 -13.37
N GLN A 52 -51.04 55.38 -12.57
CA GLN A 52 -52.43 55.68 -12.94
C GLN A 52 -52.69 57.18 -13.01
N VAL A 53 -52.18 57.94 -12.04
CA VAL A 53 -52.37 59.40 -11.98
C VAL A 53 -51.64 60.08 -13.14
N ARG A 54 -50.40 59.68 -13.44
CA ARG A 54 -49.66 60.18 -14.60
C ARG A 54 -50.36 59.92 -15.93
N SER A 55 -50.99 58.76 -16.07
CA SER A 55 -51.77 58.41 -17.27
C SER A 55 -52.99 59.33 -17.44
N ILE A 56 -53.68 59.67 -16.35
CA ILE A 56 -54.81 60.62 -16.37
C ILE A 56 -54.35 62.02 -16.78
N LEU A 57 -53.23 62.50 -16.24
CA LEU A 57 -52.67 63.81 -16.56
C LEU A 57 -52.32 63.91 -18.06
N TRP A 58 -51.67 62.88 -18.62
CA TRP A 58 -51.33 62.82 -20.04
C TRP A 58 -52.56 62.90 -20.95
N TRP A 59 -53.59 62.10 -20.69
CA TRP A 59 -54.82 62.14 -21.48
C TRP A 59 -55.58 63.45 -21.33
N THR A 60 -55.50 64.11 -20.17
CA THR A 60 -56.11 65.43 -19.96
C THR A 60 -55.46 66.50 -20.84
N ILE A 61 -54.12 66.47 -20.99
CA ILE A 61 -53.39 67.37 -21.88
C ILE A 61 -53.82 67.16 -23.35
N ILE A 62 -53.89 65.90 -23.80
CA ILE A 62 -54.33 65.56 -25.16
C ILE A 62 -55.78 66.01 -25.39
N ALA A 63 -56.68 65.69 -24.47
CA ALA A 63 -58.10 66.06 -24.56
C ALA A 63 -58.29 67.58 -24.63
N THR A 64 -57.53 68.35 -23.85
CA THR A 64 -57.57 69.82 -23.89
C THR A 64 -57.10 70.36 -25.24
N CYS A 65 -56.03 69.80 -25.79
CA CYS A 65 -55.51 70.23 -27.09
C CYS A 65 -56.49 69.95 -28.23
N VAL A 66 -56.96 68.70 -28.33
CA VAL A 66 -57.90 68.29 -29.37
C VAL A 66 -59.24 69.00 -29.21
N GLY A 67 -59.79 69.03 -28.00
CA GLY A 67 -61.07 69.70 -27.70
C GLY A 67 -61.02 71.20 -27.97
N GLY A 68 -59.91 71.86 -27.58
CA GLY A 68 -59.68 73.26 -27.90
C GLY A 68 -59.71 73.52 -29.40
N ILE A 69 -58.99 72.73 -30.19
CA ILE A 69 -58.95 72.91 -31.66
C ILE A 69 -60.34 72.71 -32.25
N CYS A 70 -61.07 71.66 -31.85
CA CYS A 70 -62.41 71.38 -32.35
C CYS A 70 -63.42 72.50 -32.04
N VAL A 71 -63.36 73.10 -30.84
CA VAL A 71 -64.33 74.11 -30.41
C VAL A 71 -63.96 75.51 -30.90
N LEU A 72 -62.68 75.91 -30.82
CA LEU A 72 -62.24 77.29 -31.06
C LEU A 72 -61.79 77.55 -32.50
N ALA A 73 -61.11 76.59 -33.13
CA ALA A 73 -60.67 76.72 -34.52
C ALA A 73 -61.60 75.97 -35.49
N GLY A 74 -62.22 74.88 -35.05
CA GLY A 74 -63.02 73.97 -35.87
C GLY A 74 -64.13 74.64 -36.69
N PRO A 75 -65.00 75.50 -36.12
CA PRO A 75 -66.05 76.16 -36.89
C PRO A 75 -65.51 77.04 -38.03
N ALA A 76 -64.43 77.79 -37.78
CA ALA A 76 -63.80 78.62 -38.81
C ALA A 76 -63.11 77.76 -39.88
N LEU A 77 -62.47 76.65 -39.46
CA LEU A 77 -61.83 75.68 -40.35
C LEU A 77 -62.86 75.03 -41.30
N LEU A 78 -64.00 74.58 -40.76
CA LEU A 78 -65.10 74.00 -41.54
C LEU A 78 -65.70 74.97 -42.56
N ARG A 79 -65.75 76.27 -42.25
CA ARG A 79 -66.19 77.33 -43.18
C ARG A 79 -65.17 77.57 -44.30
N VAL A 80 -63.86 77.52 -44.01
CA VAL A 80 -62.80 77.67 -45.03
C VAL A 80 -62.79 76.51 -46.02
N PHE A 81 -62.96 75.27 -45.53
CA PHE A 81 -63.01 74.06 -46.36
C PHE A 81 -64.35 73.84 -47.08
N GLY A 82 -65.34 74.72 -46.86
CA GLY A 82 -66.63 74.68 -47.56
C GLY A 82 -67.61 73.61 -47.05
N VAL A 83 -67.38 73.07 -45.84
CA VAL A 83 -68.28 72.11 -45.18
C VAL A 83 -69.44 72.84 -44.49
N MET A 84 -69.19 74.04 -43.95
CA MET A 84 -70.22 74.97 -43.46
C MET A 84 -70.41 76.14 -44.43
N PRO A 85 -71.64 76.70 -44.55
CA PRO A 85 -71.89 77.85 -45.42
C PRO A 85 -71.05 79.07 -44.99
N LEU A 86 -70.49 79.76 -45.98
CA LEU A 86 -69.82 81.06 -45.81
C LEU A 86 -70.88 82.17 -45.73
N GLU A 87 -70.55 83.30 -45.10
CA GLU A 87 -71.42 84.51 -45.10
C GLU A 87 -71.83 84.89 -46.53
N GLU A 88 -73.08 85.34 -46.70
CA GLU A 88 -73.59 85.70 -48.02
C GLU A 88 -72.76 86.86 -48.62
N PRO A 89 -72.53 86.88 -49.95
CA PRO A 89 -71.78 87.95 -50.60
C PRO A 89 -72.38 89.34 -50.36
N THR A 90 -73.70 89.42 -50.15
CA THR A 90 -74.46 90.64 -49.84
C THR A 90 -74.11 91.20 -48.46
N GLU A 91 -73.99 90.37 -47.42
CA GLU A 91 -73.56 90.79 -46.08
C GLU A 91 -72.10 91.29 -46.09
N THR A 92 -71.23 90.60 -46.82
CA THR A 92 -69.84 91.03 -46.99
C THR A 92 -69.77 92.35 -47.76
N ALA A 93 -70.60 92.53 -48.79
CA ALA A 93 -70.70 93.76 -49.57
C ALA A 93 -71.18 94.94 -48.71
N LEU A 94 -72.15 94.72 -47.83
CA LEU A 94 -72.63 95.74 -46.88
C LEU A 94 -71.51 96.16 -45.92
N ARG A 95 -70.75 95.19 -45.37
CA ARG A 95 -69.60 95.49 -44.49
C ARG A 95 -68.51 96.28 -45.20
N VAL A 96 -68.19 95.94 -46.45
CA VAL A 96 -67.23 96.69 -47.28
C VAL A 96 -67.75 98.10 -47.57
N GLY A 97 -69.05 98.22 -47.82
CA GLY A 97 -69.75 99.49 -48.03
C GLY A 97 -69.70 100.43 -46.84
N VAL A 98 -69.87 99.92 -45.61
CA VAL A 98 -69.74 100.72 -44.38
C VAL A 98 -68.31 101.24 -44.19
N ALA A 99 -67.28 100.51 -44.65
CA ALA A 99 -65.89 100.94 -44.53
C ALA A 99 -65.51 102.07 -45.50
N TYR A 100 -66.24 102.24 -46.60
CA TYR A 100 -66.00 103.29 -47.59
C TYR A 100 -67.23 104.19 -47.73
N PRO A 101 -67.19 105.44 -47.21
CA PRO A 101 -68.32 106.37 -47.28
C PRO A 101 -68.86 106.59 -48.70
N ASP A 102 -67.99 106.52 -49.72
CA ASP A 102 -68.32 106.71 -51.14
C ASP A 102 -69.12 105.54 -51.75
N VAL A 103 -69.13 104.38 -51.10
CA VAL A 103 -69.76 103.13 -51.60
C VAL A 103 -71.02 102.80 -50.82
N HIS A 104 -71.02 103.01 -49.50
CA HIS A 104 -72.14 102.79 -48.58
C HIS A 104 -72.98 101.54 -48.91
N ASP A 105 -74.30 101.66 -49.07
CA ASP A 105 -75.20 100.57 -49.44
C ASP A 105 -75.20 100.25 -50.95
N MET A 106 -74.54 101.05 -51.79
CA MET A 106 -74.59 100.93 -53.26
C MET A 106 -74.06 99.57 -53.75
N LEU A 107 -72.99 99.04 -53.15
CA LEU A 107 -72.43 97.73 -53.54
C LEU A 107 -73.39 96.57 -53.19
N CYS A 108 -74.05 96.65 -52.04
CA CYS A 108 -75.06 95.66 -51.62
C CYS A 108 -76.30 95.75 -52.51
N ASN A 109 -76.84 96.96 -52.71
CA ASN A 109 -78.02 97.22 -53.51
C ASN A 109 -77.82 96.76 -54.96
N VAL A 110 -76.67 97.05 -55.56
CA VAL A 110 -76.34 96.60 -56.93
C VAL A 110 -76.23 95.08 -57.04
N LEU A 111 -75.70 94.40 -56.01
CA LEU A 111 -75.66 92.93 -55.97
C LEU A 111 -77.05 92.32 -55.81
N GLN A 112 -77.93 92.91 -54.98
CA GLN A 112 -79.33 92.48 -54.82
C GLN A 112 -80.15 92.71 -56.10
N LEU A 113 -80.05 93.91 -56.70
CA LEU A 113 -80.69 94.27 -57.97
C LEU A 113 -80.28 93.35 -59.13
N THR A 114 -79.06 92.82 -59.11
CA THR A 114 -78.58 91.86 -60.12
C THR A 114 -78.87 90.40 -59.79
N ASP A 115 -79.26 90.07 -58.55
CA ASP A 115 -79.73 88.73 -58.16
C ASP A 115 -81.22 88.52 -58.43
N GLU A 116 -82.06 89.56 -58.30
CA GLU A 116 -83.52 89.47 -58.49
C GLU A 116 -84.00 89.42 -59.96
N GLY A 117 -83.13 89.03 -60.90
CA GLY A 117 -83.56 88.69 -62.28
C GLY A 117 -83.69 89.86 -63.27
N ALA A 118 -83.20 91.06 -62.93
CA ALA A 118 -83.17 92.21 -63.85
C ALA A 118 -81.94 92.22 -64.79
N GLN A 119 -81.67 91.11 -65.48
CA GLN A 119 -80.54 90.98 -66.41
C GLN A 119 -80.69 91.76 -67.75
N HIS A 120 -81.80 92.46 -67.98
CA HIS A 120 -82.11 93.08 -69.28
C HIS A 120 -82.58 94.54 -69.21
N SER A 121 -82.12 95.31 -68.22
CA SER A 121 -82.31 96.76 -68.19
C SER A 121 -80.97 97.45 -68.38
N ASP A 122 -80.81 98.25 -69.44
CA ASP A 122 -79.58 99.04 -69.69
C ASP A 122 -79.19 99.87 -68.45
N LEU A 123 -80.17 100.26 -67.63
CA LEU A 123 -79.98 101.00 -66.38
C LEU A 123 -79.32 100.15 -65.28
N SER A 124 -79.66 98.87 -65.14
CA SER A 124 -79.04 98.01 -64.11
C SER A 124 -77.58 97.68 -64.47
N THR A 125 -77.28 97.50 -65.76
CA THR A 125 -75.90 97.37 -66.25
C THR A 125 -75.11 98.66 -66.12
N ALA A 126 -75.71 99.82 -66.37
CA ALA A 126 -75.05 101.12 -66.19
C ALA A 126 -74.79 101.44 -64.71
N ALA A 127 -75.76 101.13 -63.82
CA ALA A 127 -75.59 101.25 -62.37
C ALA A 127 -74.50 100.30 -61.85
N PHE A 128 -74.47 99.06 -62.34
CA PHE A 128 -73.40 98.10 -62.03
C PHE A 128 -72.05 98.61 -62.53
N SER A 129 -71.94 99.10 -63.77
CA SER A 129 -70.66 99.60 -64.29
C SER A 129 -70.15 100.81 -63.52
N SER A 130 -71.05 101.71 -63.10
CA SER A 130 -70.70 102.88 -62.28
C SER A 130 -70.15 102.46 -60.91
N VAL A 131 -70.87 101.60 -60.19
CA VAL A 131 -70.42 101.10 -58.87
C VAL A 131 -69.18 100.22 -59.00
N ALA A 132 -69.09 99.37 -60.04
CA ALA A 132 -67.93 98.55 -60.30
C ALA A 132 -66.67 99.38 -60.59
N GLN A 133 -66.80 100.54 -61.24
CA GLN A 133 -65.69 101.46 -61.49
C GLN A 133 -65.27 102.18 -60.21
N THR A 134 -66.22 102.62 -59.37
CA THR A 134 -65.94 103.23 -58.05
C THR A 134 -65.23 102.26 -57.10
N VAL A 135 -65.55 100.97 -57.20
CA VAL A 135 -65.07 99.92 -56.28
C VAL A 135 -63.81 99.21 -56.80
N GLN A 136 -63.44 99.38 -58.08
CA GLN A 136 -62.33 98.66 -58.73
C GLN A 136 -60.98 98.84 -58.01
N ASP A 137 -60.70 100.06 -57.56
CA ASP A 137 -59.44 100.46 -56.92
C ASP A 137 -59.51 100.43 -55.37
N LYS A 138 -60.63 99.98 -54.79
CA LYS A 138 -60.81 99.88 -53.33
C LYS A 138 -60.43 98.48 -52.82
N ASP A 139 -59.74 98.41 -51.68
CA ASP A 139 -59.36 97.14 -51.04
C ASP A 139 -60.49 96.61 -50.15
N PHE A 140 -60.99 95.41 -50.45
CA PHE A 140 -62.06 94.77 -49.67
C PHE A 140 -61.55 94.22 -48.34
N GLY A 141 -60.22 94.07 -48.20
CA GLY A 141 -59.57 93.57 -46.98
C GLY A 141 -59.63 94.52 -45.78
N VAL A 142 -60.18 95.74 -45.92
CA VAL A 142 -60.32 96.72 -44.83
C VAL A 142 -61.27 96.22 -43.73
N ILE A 143 -62.25 95.37 -44.06
CA ILE A 143 -63.21 94.83 -43.07
C ILE A 143 -62.61 93.74 -42.17
N ILE A 144 -61.42 93.24 -42.50
CA ILE A 144 -60.79 92.12 -41.82
C ILE A 144 -60.06 92.65 -40.58
N ASP A 145 -60.56 92.32 -39.38
CA ASP A 145 -59.82 92.59 -38.15
C ASP A 145 -58.61 91.65 -38.05
N ARG A 146 -57.43 92.18 -38.38
CA ARG A 146 -56.16 91.46 -38.27
C ARG A 146 -55.53 91.58 -36.88
N ARG A 147 -56.00 92.47 -36.00
CA ARG A 147 -55.34 92.75 -34.70
C ARG A 147 -55.62 91.66 -33.69
N ALA A 148 -56.89 91.34 -33.43
CA ALA A 148 -57.28 90.29 -32.50
C ALA A 148 -56.68 88.90 -32.80
N PRO A 149 -56.72 88.38 -34.05
CA PRO A 149 -56.16 87.07 -34.37
C PRO A 149 -54.62 87.05 -34.30
N ARG A 150 -53.94 88.13 -34.71
CA ARG A 150 -52.48 88.26 -34.56
C ARG A 150 -52.07 88.28 -33.10
N LEU A 151 -52.79 89.03 -32.27
CA LEU A 151 -52.51 89.10 -30.84
C LEU A 151 -52.70 87.73 -30.17
N ALA A 152 -53.80 87.04 -30.45
CA ALA A 152 -54.05 85.69 -29.93
C ALA A 152 -52.96 84.70 -30.36
N ALA A 153 -52.49 84.76 -31.61
CA ALA A 153 -51.40 83.92 -32.10
C ALA A 153 -50.05 84.26 -31.45
N ILE A 154 -49.72 85.54 -31.28
CA ILE A 154 -48.48 85.96 -30.62
C ILE A 154 -48.49 85.55 -29.15
N ILE A 155 -49.60 85.77 -28.43
CA ILE A 155 -49.74 85.37 -27.03
C ILE A 155 -49.67 83.83 -26.93
N GLY A 156 -50.38 83.10 -27.79
CA GLY A 156 -50.31 81.64 -27.82
C GLY A 156 -48.91 81.09 -28.11
N ALA A 157 -48.22 81.65 -29.11
CA ALA A 157 -46.83 81.28 -29.39
C ALA A 157 -45.91 81.61 -28.21
N SER A 158 -46.09 82.77 -27.57
CA SER A 158 -45.31 83.16 -26.38
C SER A 158 -45.56 82.22 -25.20
N ALA A 159 -46.80 81.76 -24.99
CA ALA A 159 -47.15 80.82 -23.94
C ALA A 159 -46.46 79.47 -24.14
N VAL A 160 -46.44 78.96 -25.38
CA VAL A 160 -45.72 77.72 -25.72
C VAL A 160 -44.21 77.87 -25.50
N VAL A 161 -43.62 78.98 -25.95
CA VAL A 161 -42.19 79.25 -25.75
C VAL A 161 -41.85 79.34 -24.26
N VAL A 162 -42.66 80.02 -23.45
CA VAL A 162 -42.47 80.11 -22.00
C VAL A 162 -42.57 78.74 -21.34
N THR A 163 -43.55 77.90 -21.71
CA THR A 163 -43.67 76.53 -21.18
C THR A 163 -42.42 75.70 -21.49
N ILE A 164 -41.90 75.76 -22.73
CA ILE A 164 -40.69 75.06 -23.14
C ILE A 164 -39.45 75.60 -22.40
N LEU A 165 -39.35 76.91 -22.25
CA LEU A 165 -38.22 77.55 -21.58
C LEU A 165 -38.19 77.20 -20.08
N LEU A 166 -39.34 77.15 -19.41
CA LEU A 166 -39.44 76.78 -17.99
C LEU A 166 -39.03 75.33 -17.74
N THR A 167 -39.42 74.39 -18.61
CA THR A 167 -38.99 72.99 -18.48
C THR A 167 -37.50 72.82 -18.76
N ALA A 168 -36.94 73.63 -19.67
CA ALA A 168 -35.51 73.63 -19.97
C ALA A 168 -34.64 74.27 -18.86
N LEU A 169 -35.11 75.35 -18.23
CA LEU A 169 -34.41 76.03 -17.12
C LEU A 169 -34.35 75.19 -15.85
N PHE A 170 -35.37 74.35 -15.60
CA PHE A 170 -35.48 73.53 -14.39
C PHE A 170 -35.53 72.03 -14.74
N PRO A 171 -34.45 71.45 -15.32
CA PRO A 171 -34.48 70.10 -15.87
C PRO A 171 -34.68 69.01 -14.82
N HIS A 172 -34.17 69.19 -13.60
CA HIS A 172 -34.27 68.20 -12.53
C HIS A 172 -35.64 68.18 -11.83
N VAL A 173 -36.42 69.26 -11.94
CA VAL A 173 -37.73 69.37 -11.26
C VAL A 173 -38.85 69.35 -12.30
N LEU A 174 -38.96 70.39 -13.13
CA LEU A 174 -40.01 70.51 -14.15
C LEU A 174 -39.73 69.62 -15.37
N GLY A 175 -38.47 69.52 -15.79
CA GLY A 175 -38.06 68.64 -16.89
C GLY A 175 -38.25 67.15 -16.56
N ALA A 176 -37.84 66.74 -15.35
CA ALA A 176 -38.03 65.38 -14.86
C ALA A 176 -39.53 65.06 -14.71
N ALA A 177 -40.33 65.97 -14.15
CA ALA A 177 -41.79 65.83 -14.09
C ALA A 177 -42.43 65.69 -15.49
N TRP A 178 -42.01 66.51 -16.46
CA TRP A 178 -42.44 66.36 -17.86
C TRP A 178 -42.06 64.98 -18.42
N SER A 179 -40.82 64.52 -18.23
CA SER A 179 -40.39 63.20 -18.70
C SER A 179 -41.15 62.06 -18.05
N ARG A 180 -41.53 62.19 -16.77
CA ARG A 180 -42.34 61.20 -16.05
C ARG A 180 -43.78 61.15 -16.53
N ILE A 181 -44.36 62.29 -16.90
CA ILE A 181 -45.72 62.36 -17.49
C ILE A 181 -45.73 61.77 -18.90
N VAL A 182 -44.71 62.05 -19.72
CA VAL A 182 -44.60 61.46 -21.07
C VAL A 182 -44.36 59.95 -20.98
N GLN A 183 -43.51 59.51 -20.05
CA GLN A 183 -43.25 58.09 -19.74
C GLN A 183 -44.19 57.59 -18.64
N HIS A 184 -45.50 57.78 -18.86
CA HIS A 184 -46.54 57.43 -17.88
C HIS A 184 -46.58 55.93 -17.56
N ASP A 185 -45.92 55.08 -18.35
CA ASP A 185 -45.92 53.62 -18.26
C ASP A 185 -44.78 53.03 -17.41
N ARG A 186 -43.85 53.85 -16.89
CA ARG A 186 -42.69 53.40 -16.09
C ARG A 186 -42.84 53.73 -14.60
N SER A 187 -42.49 52.79 -13.72
CA SER A 187 -42.42 53.02 -12.27
C SER A 187 -41.11 53.73 -11.90
N PHE A 188 -41.19 54.83 -11.16
CA PHE A 188 -40.03 55.57 -10.65
C PHE A 188 -40.03 55.45 -9.12
N VAL A 189 -39.05 54.74 -8.56
CA VAL A 189 -38.87 54.53 -7.11
C VAL A 189 -37.72 55.43 -6.60
N PRO A 190 -37.84 56.09 -5.43
CA PRO A 190 -36.76 56.92 -4.88
C PRO A 190 -35.52 56.12 -4.44
N PRO A 191 -34.32 56.73 -4.44
CA PRO A 191 -33.08 56.05 -4.04
C PRO A 191 -33.10 55.60 -2.57
N ALA A 192 -32.48 54.44 -2.28
CA ALA A 192 -32.48 53.82 -0.96
C ALA A 192 -31.57 54.55 0.05
N PRO A 193 -31.91 54.57 1.35
CA PRO A 193 -31.16 55.27 2.39
C PRO A 193 -29.97 54.47 2.97
N PHE A 194 -29.55 53.38 2.33
CA PHE A 194 -28.45 52.51 2.79
C PHE A 194 -27.67 51.86 1.65
N THR A 195 -26.41 51.48 1.93
CA THR A 195 -25.53 50.71 1.04
C THR A 195 -24.90 49.53 1.79
N LEU A 196 -24.78 48.37 1.14
CA LEU A 196 -24.24 47.14 1.72
C LEU A 196 -22.81 46.87 1.23
N HIS A 197 -21.90 46.50 2.14
CA HIS A 197 -20.54 46.06 1.86
C HIS A 197 -20.28 44.68 2.44
N ILE A 198 -19.60 43.82 1.69
CA ILE A 198 -19.31 42.43 2.09
C ILE A 198 -17.83 42.25 2.40
N THR A 199 -17.53 41.46 3.43
CA THR A 199 -16.18 40.98 3.79
C THR A 199 -16.22 39.47 4.05
N PRO A 200 -15.32 38.66 3.45
CA PRO A 200 -14.27 39.01 2.49
C PRO A 200 -14.79 39.15 1.04
N ILE A 201 -14.12 39.95 0.21
CA ILE A 201 -14.39 40.04 -1.23
C ILE A 201 -13.77 38.86 -1.98
N ALA A 202 -12.55 38.47 -1.61
CA ALA A 202 -11.88 37.30 -2.13
C ALA A 202 -11.18 36.58 -0.98
N ASP A 203 -11.41 35.28 -0.85
CA ASP A 203 -10.75 34.43 0.15
C ASP A 203 -10.52 33.02 -0.42
N THR A 204 -9.52 32.32 0.11
CA THR A 204 -9.19 30.94 -0.28
C THR A 204 -9.20 30.06 0.94
N VAL A 205 -10.11 29.09 0.97
CA VAL A 205 -10.33 28.22 2.14
C VAL A 205 -10.22 26.75 1.76
N MET A 206 -9.86 25.93 2.74
CA MET A 206 -9.80 24.48 2.54
C MET A 206 -11.21 23.90 2.48
N ARG A 207 -11.42 22.88 1.65
CA ARG A 207 -12.69 22.13 1.61
C ARG A 207 -13.09 21.66 3.02
N GLY A 208 -14.35 21.87 3.38
CA GLY A 208 -14.91 21.51 4.68
C GLY A 208 -14.70 22.54 5.79
N THR A 209 -13.99 23.64 5.53
CA THR A 209 -13.82 24.73 6.51
C THR A 209 -15.11 25.54 6.63
N THR A 210 -15.46 25.93 7.86
CA THR A 210 -16.55 26.87 8.13
C THR A 210 -16.05 28.29 7.93
N THR A 211 -16.64 29.02 6.98
CA THR A 211 -16.26 30.40 6.68
C THR A 211 -17.32 31.38 7.16
N ARG A 212 -16.88 32.49 7.76
CA ARG A 212 -17.75 33.58 8.21
C ARG A 212 -17.83 34.66 7.13
N ILE A 213 -19.04 34.98 6.70
CA ILE A 213 -19.34 36.13 5.84
C ILE A 213 -19.86 37.25 6.74
N GLU A 214 -19.27 38.43 6.62
CA GLU A 214 -19.71 39.65 7.29
C GLU A 214 -20.24 40.65 6.27
N VAL A 215 -21.44 41.17 6.50
CA VAL A 215 -22.03 42.25 5.70
C VAL A 215 -22.17 43.47 6.59
N THR A 216 -21.68 44.63 6.15
CA THR A 216 -21.79 45.90 6.87
C THR A 216 -22.64 46.89 6.08
N SER A 217 -23.58 47.55 6.74
CA SER A 217 -24.46 48.57 6.14
C SER A 217 -24.00 49.97 6.51
N LYS A 218 -23.87 50.87 5.53
CA LYS A 218 -23.72 52.32 5.76
C LYS A 218 -25.06 53.01 5.53
N GLY A 219 -25.47 53.90 6.43
CA GLY A 219 -26.79 54.56 6.40
C GLY A 219 -27.77 53.97 7.41
N VAL A 220 -29.07 53.94 7.10
CA VAL A 220 -30.10 53.34 7.96
C VAL A 220 -30.19 51.83 7.70
N PRO A 221 -29.68 50.96 8.59
CA PRO A 221 -29.56 49.54 8.30
C PRO A 221 -30.94 48.86 8.24
N PRO A 222 -31.20 48.00 7.24
CA PRO A 222 -32.43 47.22 7.16
C PRO A 222 -32.53 46.20 8.32
N SER A 223 -33.75 45.79 8.70
CA SER A 223 -33.94 44.81 9.79
C SER A 223 -33.43 43.40 9.41
N GLN A 224 -33.50 43.07 8.12
CA GLN A 224 -33.08 41.78 7.56
C GLN A 224 -32.38 41.98 6.22
N ILE A 225 -31.38 41.16 5.94
CA ILE A 225 -30.75 41.04 4.62
C ILE A 225 -30.86 39.59 4.14
N THR A 226 -30.81 39.39 2.83
CA THR A 226 -30.74 38.07 2.22
C THR A 226 -29.38 37.91 1.55
N ILE A 227 -28.58 36.95 2.00
CA ILE A 227 -27.31 36.58 1.35
C ILE A 227 -27.62 35.51 0.31
N HIS A 228 -27.37 35.82 -0.95
CA HIS A 228 -27.48 34.91 -2.07
C HIS A 228 -26.15 34.24 -2.31
N VAL A 229 -26.07 32.92 -2.16
CA VAL A 229 -24.85 32.13 -2.37
C VAL A 229 -25.06 31.18 -3.54
N ARG A 230 -24.08 31.12 -4.45
CA ARG A 230 -24.06 30.20 -5.59
C ARG A 230 -22.78 29.39 -5.58
N GLU A 231 -22.93 28.07 -5.54
CA GLU A 231 -21.83 27.12 -5.65
C GLU A 231 -21.41 26.88 -7.11
N ALA A 232 -20.13 26.58 -7.32
CA ALA A 232 -19.55 26.28 -8.63
C ALA A 232 -20.11 24.96 -9.21
N GLY A 233 -21.17 25.09 -10.00
CA GLY A 233 -21.92 23.97 -10.60
C GLY A 233 -23.44 24.12 -10.47
N SER A 234 -23.89 25.04 -9.60
CA SER A 234 -25.31 25.40 -9.46
C SER A 234 -25.68 26.60 -10.34
N GLU A 235 -26.79 26.50 -11.07
CA GLU A 235 -27.31 27.64 -11.85
C GLU A 235 -28.07 28.66 -11.00
N ARG A 236 -28.51 28.29 -9.80
CA ARG A 236 -29.35 29.13 -8.92
C ARG A 236 -28.60 29.59 -7.68
N TYR A 237 -28.87 30.83 -7.27
CA TYR A 237 -28.46 31.35 -5.97
C TYR A 237 -29.41 30.85 -4.88
N GLN A 238 -28.86 30.30 -3.80
CA GLN A 238 -29.59 29.94 -2.60
C GLN A 238 -29.70 31.17 -1.68
N PRO A 239 -30.91 31.58 -1.29
CA PRO A 239 -31.10 32.72 -0.39
C PRO A 239 -30.99 32.28 1.08
N TYR A 240 -30.16 32.99 1.84
CA TYR A 240 -30.04 32.86 3.29
C TYR A 240 -30.45 34.16 3.96
N VAL A 241 -31.55 34.12 4.71
CA VAL A 241 -32.04 35.29 5.44
C VAL A 241 -31.23 35.47 6.72
N VAL A 242 -30.62 36.64 6.90
CA VAL A 242 -29.77 36.98 8.03
C VAL A 242 -30.37 38.16 8.76
N GLN A 243 -30.61 37.99 10.05
CA GLN A 243 -31.09 39.06 10.93
C GLN A 243 -29.92 39.89 11.45
N ARG A 244 -30.20 41.15 11.76
CA ARG A 244 -29.20 42.09 12.28
C ARG A 244 -28.74 41.66 13.69
N ASP A 245 -27.43 41.58 13.88
CA ASP A 245 -26.81 41.09 15.12
C ASP A 245 -26.64 42.25 16.11
N THR A 246 -25.67 43.15 15.88
CA THR A 246 -25.44 44.37 16.70
C THR A 246 -24.94 45.55 15.83
N GLY A 247 -25.58 46.72 15.92
CA GLY A 247 -25.17 47.93 15.18
C GLY A 247 -25.50 47.88 13.68
N THR A 248 -24.47 47.85 12.83
CA THR A 248 -24.55 47.93 11.36
C THR A 248 -24.05 46.67 10.64
N SER A 249 -23.71 45.59 11.35
CA SER A 249 -23.18 44.35 10.77
C SER A 249 -24.13 43.15 10.87
N TYR A 250 -23.99 42.24 9.91
CA TYR A 250 -24.69 40.97 9.79
C TYR A 250 -23.64 39.87 9.61
N HIS A 251 -23.80 38.76 10.34
CA HIS A 251 -22.86 37.65 10.30
C HIS A 251 -23.57 36.38 9.87
N TYR A 252 -22.97 35.67 8.92
CA TYR A 252 -23.46 34.36 8.52
C TYR A 252 -22.30 33.38 8.43
N GLN A 253 -22.45 32.23 9.07
CA GLN A 253 -21.45 31.15 9.02
C GLN A 253 -21.94 30.10 8.02
N LEU A 254 -21.13 29.83 7.00
CA LEU A 254 -21.36 28.73 6.09
C LEU A 254 -20.59 27.52 6.58
N PRO A 255 -21.25 26.48 7.11
CA PRO A 255 -20.58 25.26 7.52
C PRO A 255 -20.17 24.43 6.30
N GLY A 256 -18.93 23.93 6.29
CA GLY A 256 -18.53 22.83 5.42
C GLY A 256 -18.50 23.13 3.92
N LEU A 257 -17.87 24.25 3.51
CA LEU A 257 -17.75 24.63 2.09
C LEU A 257 -17.11 23.53 1.25
N SER A 258 -17.89 22.98 0.31
CA SER A 258 -17.46 21.85 -0.55
C SER A 258 -17.02 22.26 -1.95
N GLN A 259 -17.48 23.42 -2.41
CA GLN A 259 -17.20 23.97 -3.74
C GLN A 259 -16.93 25.47 -3.64
N THR A 260 -16.23 26.03 -4.62
CA THR A 260 -16.04 27.48 -4.76
C THR A 260 -17.39 28.18 -4.82
N ILE A 261 -17.57 29.24 -4.05
CA ILE A 261 -18.83 29.98 -3.98
C ILE A 261 -18.67 31.43 -4.47
N SER A 262 -19.72 31.93 -5.11
CA SER A 262 -19.93 33.35 -5.39
C SER A 262 -21.15 33.83 -4.60
N PHE A 263 -21.04 34.95 -3.89
CA PHE A 263 -22.10 35.42 -3.00
C PHE A 263 -22.27 36.93 -3.03
N TYR A 264 -23.49 37.40 -2.84
CA TYR A 264 -23.82 38.82 -2.68
C TYR A 264 -24.98 38.98 -1.68
N ALA A 265 -25.13 40.16 -1.09
CA ALA A 265 -26.18 40.47 -0.15
C ALA A 265 -27.21 41.38 -0.82
N GLU A 266 -28.49 41.11 -0.57
CA GLU A 266 -29.63 41.88 -1.08
C GLU A 266 -30.56 42.26 0.08
N ALA A 267 -31.01 43.51 0.09
CA ALA A 267 -32.04 43.98 1.02
C ALA A 267 -33.16 44.68 0.26
N ALA A 268 -34.40 44.44 0.67
CA ALA A 268 -35.58 45.03 0.03
C ALA A 268 -35.72 46.52 0.39
N TRP A 269 -35.93 47.36 -0.63
CA TRP A 269 -36.28 48.77 -0.51
C TRP A 269 -37.47 49.11 -1.44
N LEU A 270 -38.67 49.22 -0.86
CA LEU A 270 -39.92 49.38 -1.63
C LEU A 270 -40.03 48.29 -2.71
N ASP A 271 -40.12 48.67 -3.99
CA ASP A 271 -40.20 47.77 -5.15
C ASP A 271 -38.82 47.39 -5.74
N ALA A 272 -37.71 47.81 -5.11
CA ALA A 272 -36.34 47.58 -5.60
C ALA A 272 -35.44 46.89 -4.56
N GLY A 273 -34.62 45.92 -4.98
CA GLY A 273 -33.60 45.28 -4.13
C GLY A 273 -32.26 46.03 -4.20
N VAL A 274 -31.72 46.44 -3.06
CA VAL A 274 -30.36 47.01 -2.96
C VAL A 274 -29.36 45.87 -2.82
N ARG A 275 -28.43 45.75 -3.78
CA ARG A 275 -27.42 44.70 -3.82
C ARG A 275 -26.04 45.22 -3.42
N SER A 276 -25.25 44.35 -2.79
CA SER A 276 -23.82 44.59 -2.51
C SER A 276 -22.93 44.17 -3.69
N ASP A 277 -21.63 44.44 -3.54
CA ASP A 277 -20.59 43.79 -4.34
C ASP A 277 -20.64 42.26 -4.20
N THR A 278 -20.20 41.55 -5.24
CA THR A 278 -20.14 40.08 -5.25
C THR A 278 -18.78 39.62 -4.71
N GLY A 279 -18.79 38.81 -3.65
CA GLY A 279 -17.62 38.12 -3.12
C GLY A 279 -17.42 36.73 -3.73
N MET A 280 -16.18 36.25 -3.74
CA MET A 280 -15.82 34.90 -4.21
C MET A 280 -14.90 34.21 -3.20
N ILE A 281 -15.33 33.05 -2.70
CA ILE A 281 -14.51 32.19 -1.84
C ILE A 281 -14.10 30.97 -2.66
N THR A 282 -12.80 30.84 -2.93
CA THR A 282 -12.24 29.71 -3.66
C THR A 282 -11.96 28.55 -2.71
N VAL A 283 -12.49 27.38 -3.01
CA VAL A 283 -12.23 26.17 -2.22
C VAL A 283 -11.07 25.41 -2.83
N ILE A 284 -10.04 25.17 -2.03
CA ILE A 284 -8.90 24.34 -2.41
C ILE A 284 -8.89 23.01 -1.65
N ASP A 285 -8.47 21.97 -2.34
CA ASP A 285 -8.30 20.63 -1.78
C ASP A 285 -6.90 20.43 -1.22
N ARG A 286 -6.77 19.58 -0.19
CA ARG A 286 -5.47 19.07 0.24
C ARG A 286 -4.94 18.07 -0.79
N PRO A 287 -3.61 17.92 -0.91
CA PRO A 287 -3.05 16.80 -1.65
C PRO A 287 -3.51 15.50 -0.98
N LEU A 288 -3.96 14.54 -1.79
CA LEU A 288 -4.47 13.24 -1.37
C LEU A 288 -3.87 12.17 -2.28
N VAL A 289 -3.53 11.02 -1.70
CA VAL A 289 -3.13 9.82 -2.45
C VAL A 289 -4.38 9.28 -3.14
N ARG A 290 -4.35 9.20 -4.48
CA ARG A 290 -5.45 8.66 -5.29
C ARG A 290 -5.25 7.19 -5.60
N THR A 291 -4.02 6.79 -5.89
CA THR A 291 -3.66 5.39 -6.12
C THR A 291 -2.29 5.13 -5.54
N LEU A 292 -2.17 4.04 -4.79
CA LEU A 292 -0.92 3.49 -4.30
C LEU A 292 -0.68 2.14 -4.98
N THR A 293 0.44 2.04 -5.69
CA THR A 293 0.92 0.79 -6.29
C THR A 293 2.35 0.56 -5.85
N GLY A 294 2.71 -0.69 -5.61
CA GLY A 294 4.07 -1.02 -5.23
C GLY A 294 4.43 -2.44 -5.52
N ARG A 295 5.70 -2.77 -5.34
CA ARG A 295 6.21 -4.14 -5.37
C ARG A 295 7.26 -4.33 -4.30
N VAL A 296 7.17 -5.45 -3.60
CA VAL A 296 8.20 -5.94 -2.68
C VAL A 296 9.11 -6.84 -3.49
N VAL A 297 10.40 -6.50 -3.54
CA VAL A 297 11.45 -7.32 -4.14
C VAL A 297 12.26 -7.92 -3.00
N PRO A 298 12.14 -9.24 -2.74
CA PRO A 298 12.96 -9.93 -1.74
C PRO A 298 14.46 -9.86 -2.04
N PRO A 299 15.34 -10.09 -1.04
CA PRO A 299 16.77 -10.18 -1.27
C PRO A 299 17.13 -11.24 -2.30
N GLY A 300 18.15 -10.99 -3.13
CA GLY A 300 18.50 -11.86 -4.26
C GLY A 300 18.86 -13.29 -3.88
N TYR A 301 19.33 -13.54 -2.65
CA TYR A 301 19.68 -14.88 -2.17
C TYR A 301 18.44 -15.80 -2.03
N THR A 302 17.27 -15.23 -1.78
CA THR A 302 16.00 -15.98 -1.58
C THR A 302 15.41 -16.53 -2.87
N ARG A 303 15.79 -15.97 -4.04
CA ARG A 303 15.24 -16.30 -5.37
C ARG A 303 13.71 -16.23 -5.47
N MET A 304 13.04 -15.55 -4.55
CA MET A 304 11.58 -15.41 -4.55
C MET A 304 11.10 -14.37 -5.58
N PRO A 305 9.94 -14.59 -6.21
CA PRO A 305 9.35 -13.60 -7.11
C PRO A 305 8.92 -12.35 -6.32
N PRO A 306 8.93 -11.16 -6.96
CA PRO A 306 8.39 -9.95 -6.35
C PRO A 306 6.88 -10.08 -6.05
N THR A 307 6.44 -9.50 -4.93
CA THR A 307 5.02 -9.46 -4.53
C THR A 307 4.46 -8.07 -4.81
N GLU A 308 3.32 -7.97 -5.50
CA GLU A 308 2.68 -6.68 -5.76
C GLU A 308 1.88 -6.18 -4.55
N ILE A 309 1.86 -4.85 -4.39
CA ILE A 309 1.17 -4.12 -3.33
C ILE A 309 0.17 -3.18 -4.00
N SER A 310 -1.06 -3.15 -3.47
CA SER A 310 -2.11 -2.20 -3.87
C SER A 310 -2.60 -1.41 -2.66
N GLU A 311 -3.39 -0.37 -2.90
CA GLU A 311 -3.94 0.48 -1.82
C GLU A 311 -4.73 -0.30 -0.75
N GLN A 312 -5.42 -1.39 -1.14
CA GLN A 312 -6.18 -2.24 -0.20
C GLN A 312 -5.30 -3.23 0.57
N GLN A 313 -4.10 -3.51 0.07
CA GLN A 313 -3.12 -4.43 0.64
C GLN A 313 -1.76 -3.73 0.70
N ALA A 314 -1.74 -2.58 1.34
CA ALA A 314 -0.57 -1.72 1.44
C ALA A 314 0.34 -2.07 2.63
N ASP A 315 -0.08 -3.02 3.47
CA ASP A 315 0.74 -3.61 4.51
C ASP A 315 1.83 -4.49 3.90
N VAL A 316 3.06 -4.31 4.37
CA VAL A 316 4.24 -4.99 3.84
C VAL A 316 4.68 -6.06 4.81
N THR A 317 4.60 -7.33 4.40
CA THR A 317 5.21 -8.45 5.11
C THR A 317 6.33 -9.01 4.24
N ALA A 318 7.58 -8.83 4.66
CA ALA A 318 8.74 -9.17 3.86
C ALA A 318 9.95 -9.52 4.72
N LEU A 319 10.90 -10.28 4.16
CA LEU A 319 12.19 -10.53 4.81
C LEU A 319 12.97 -9.23 5.00
N SER A 320 13.71 -9.17 6.10
CA SER A 320 14.64 -8.07 6.36
C SER A 320 15.66 -7.98 5.22
N GLY A 321 15.88 -6.78 4.69
CA GLY A 321 16.67 -6.53 3.48
C GLY A 321 15.86 -6.45 2.18
N SER A 322 14.55 -6.78 2.20
CA SER A 322 13.69 -6.61 1.02
C SER A 322 13.55 -5.14 0.62
N HIS A 323 13.49 -4.86 -0.68
CA HIS A 323 13.25 -3.52 -1.21
C HIS A 323 11.78 -3.35 -1.59
N VAL A 324 11.16 -2.26 -1.13
CA VAL A 324 9.80 -1.88 -1.50
C VAL A 324 9.89 -0.72 -2.48
N ASP A 325 9.51 -0.96 -3.73
CA ASP A 325 9.32 0.08 -4.73
C ASP A 325 7.87 0.58 -4.63
N LEU A 326 7.68 1.88 -4.39
CA LEU A 326 6.37 2.52 -4.35
C LEU A 326 6.20 3.50 -5.51
N ALA A 327 4.99 3.51 -6.08
CA ALA A 327 4.53 4.46 -7.06
C ALA A 327 3.14 5.00 -6.65
N ILE A 328 3.08 6.31 -6.52
CA ILE A 328 1.95 7.05 -5.95
C ILE A 328 1.43 8.02 -7.01
N VAL A 329 0.12 8.13 -7.13
CA VAL A 329 -0.54 9.18 -7.92
C VAL A 329 -1.40 10.01 -6.98
N ALA A 330 -1.21 11.34 -7.00
CA ALA A 330 -1.98 12.28 -6.20
C ALA A 330 -3.09 12.97 -7.02
N ASN A 331 -4.05 13.57 -6.33
CA ASN A 331 -5.09 14.42 -6.95
C ASN A 331 -4.56 15.77 -7.48
N LYS A 332 -3.37 16.18 -7.05
CA LYS A 332 -2.75 17.48 -7.34
C LYS A 332 -1.27 17.34 -7.70
N GLU A 333 -0.70 18.40 -8.29
CA GLU A 333 0.74 18.48 -8.53
C GLU A 333 1.53 18.60 -7.22
N LEU A 334 2.60 17.81 -7.12
CA LEU A 334 3.39 17.67 -5.91
C LEU A 334 4.68 18.50 -6.02
N ALA A 335 5.00 19.25 -4.96
CA ALA A 335 6.31 19.87 -4.80
C ALA A 335 7.30 18.91 -4.10
N ASP A 336 6.83 18.13 -3.14
CA ASP A 336 7.63 17.18 -2.37
C ASP A 336 6.77 15.99 -1.94
N ALA A 337 7.37 14.81 -1.87
CA ALA A 337 6.71 13.59 -1.45
C ALA A 337 7.69 12.75 -0.63
N ARG A 338 7.26 12.31 0.56
CA ARG A 338 8.12 11.58 1.49
C ARG A 338 7.36 10.41 2.11
N VAL A 339 8.07 9.32 2.37
CA VAL A 339 7.59 8.20 3.18
C VAL A 339 8.24 8.33 4.55
N LEU A 340 7.42 8.37 5.60
CA LEU A 340 7.88 8.35 6.98
C LEU A 340 7.65 6.96 7.54
N ILE A 341 8.75 6.29 7.89
CA ILE A 341 8.75 4.96 8.50
C ILE A 341 9.03 5.14 9.98
N ILE A 342 8.07 4.74 10.81
CA ILE A 342 8.11 4.81 12.26
C ILE A 342 8.32 3.39 12.78
N SER A 343 9.48 3.15 13.38
CA SER A 343 9.84 1.86 13.98
C SER A 343 10.16 2.04 15.47
N PRO A 344 9.85 1.05 16.33
CA PRO A 344 10.29 1.07 17.71
C PRO A 344 11.82 1.03 17.77
N SER A 345 12.42 1.96 18.53
CA SER A 345 13.85 1.96 18.79
C SER A 345 14.24 0.79 19.71
N SER A 346 15.49 0.36 19.62
CA SER A 346 16.09 -0.64 20.52
C SER A 346 16.19 -0.14 21.98
N ASP A 347 16.07 1.16 22.19
CA ASP A 347 16.01 1.81 23.50
C ASP A 347 14.54 2.16 23.80
N THR A 348 13.95 1.51 24.80
CA THR A 348 12.52 1.16 24.97
C THR A 348 11.53 2.31 25.16
N SER A 349 11.85 3.53 24.75
CA SER A 349 10.95 4.70 24.85
C SER A 349 11.00 5.66 23.65
N ARG A 350 11.84 5.43 22.64
CA ARG A 350 11.93 6.32 21.46
C ARG A 350 11.41 5.62 20.20
N LEU A 351 10.64 6.34 19.40
CA LEU A 351 10.28 5.94 18.05
C LEU A 351 11.34 6.51 17.10
N ASP A 352 11.96 5.64 16.30
CA ASP A 352 12.87 6.09 15.25
C ASP A 352 12.05 6.38 13.99
N THR A 353 12.30 7.54 13.37
CA THR A 353 11.55 7.98 12.18
C THR A 353 12.52 8.11 11.02
N THR A 354 12.49 7.14 10.12
CA THR A 354 13.25 7.18 8.87
C THR A 354 12.44 7.91 7.80
N ILE A 355 13.03 8.94 7.20
CA ILE A 355 12.39 9.73 6.14
C ILE A 355 13.02 9.35 4.80
N VAL A 356 12.21 8.78 3.91
CA VAL A 356 12.61 8.43 2.55
C VAL A 356 11.98 9.44 1.59
N ARG A 357 12.82 10.21 0.89
CA ARG A 357 12.35 11.15 -0.14
C ARG A 357 11.99 10.40 -1.41
N LEU A 358 10.83 10.71 -1.97
CA LEU A 358 10.37 10.18 -3.26
C LEU A 358 10.69 11.19 -4.37
N GLU A 359 10.98 10.69 -5.56
CA GLU A 359 11.08 11.50 -6.76
C GLU A 359 9.67 11.86 -7.25
N SER A 360 9.28 13.13 -7.11
CA SER A 360 8.01 13.66 -7.61
C SER A 360 8.15 14.22 -9.03
N ARG A 361 7.22 13.85 -9.92
CA ARG A 361 7.04 14.43 -11.25
C ARG A 361 5.56 14.66 -11.52
N GLY A 362 5.15 15.93 -11.57
CA GLY A 362 3.75 16.32 -11.76
C GLY A 362 2.87 15.79 -10.62
N THR A 363 1.91 14.93 -10.95
CA THR A 363 1.01 14.27 -9.99
C THR A 363 1.52 12.93 -9.48
N THR A 364 2.67 12.46 -9.96
CA THR A 364 3.22 11.14 -9.62
C THR A 364 4.44 11.25 -8.72
N ALA A 365 4.61 10.31 -7.79
CA ALA A 365 5.81 10.18 -6.96
C ALA A 365 6.27 8.73 -6.92
N LYS A 366 7.57 8.49 -7.07
CA LYS A 366 8.18 7.16 -7.01
C LYS A 366 9.34 7.12 -6.02
N GLY A 367 9.53 5.99 -5.37
CA GLY A 367 10.75 5.79 -4.59
C GLY A 367 10.85 4.39 -4.01
N ARG A 368 11.98 4.16 -3.34
CA ARG A 368 12.38 2.87 -2.83
C ARG A 368 12.81 3.00 -1.38
N PHE A 369 12.39 2.07 -0.54
CA PHE A 369 12.92 1.91 0.80
C PHE A 369 13.22 0.44 1.11
N THR A 370 14.07 0.20 2.11
CA THR A 370 14.47 -1.16 2.52
C THR A 370 13.79 -1.52 3.83
N VAL A 371 13.18 -2.70 3.88
CA VAL A 371 12.58 -3.25 5.10
C VAL A 371 13.70 -3.71 6.02
N SER A 372 13.85 -3.05 7.18
CA SER A 372 14.88 -3.41 8.16
C SER A 372 14.30 -3.85 9.50
N ARG A 373 13.16 -3.27 9.90
CA ARG A 373 12.49 -3.53 11.17
C ARG A 373 10.99 -3.42 10.98
N SER A 374 10.24 -4.13 11.83
CA SER A 374 8.79 -3.98 11.90
C SER A 374 8.41 -2.57 12.39
N GLY A 375 7.29 -2.05 11.92
CA GLY A 375 6.88 -0.68 12.22
C GLY A 375 5.64 -0.27 11.44
N THR A 376 5.45 1.03 11.28
CA THR A 376 4.39 1.59 10.45
C THR A 376 4.96 2.63 9.51
N TYR A 377 4.46 2.73 8.29
CA TYR A 377 4.80 3.82 7.39
C TYR A 377 3.57 4.59 6.96
N HIS A 378 3.76 5.87 6.65
CA HIS A 378 2.74 6.70 6.06
C HIS A 378 3.35 7.65 5.05
N ILE A 379 2.53 8.08 4.09
CA ILE A 379 2.94 8.92 2.98
C ILE A 379 2.58 10.37 3.32
N GLN A 380 3.58 11.25 3.31
CA GLN A 380 3.39 12.68 3.42
C GLN A 380 3.60 13.32 2.04
N LEU A 381 2.55 14.01 1.58
CA LEU A 381 2.55 14.73 0.32
C LEU A 381 2.54 16.23 0.60
N ARG A 382 3.27 17.01 -0.22
CA ARG A 382 3.22 18.46 -0.21
C ARG A 382 2.96 18.99 -1.61
N ASP A 383 1.93 19.82 -1.76
CA ASP A 383 1.62 20.48 -3.04
C ASP A 383 2.48 21.73 -3.28
N LYS A 384 2.30 22.37 -4.45
CA LYS A 384 3.01 23.60 -4.83
C LYS A 384 2.62 24.80 -3.98
N GLU A 385 1.40 24.78 -3.43
CA GLU A 385 0.85 25.78 -2.52
C GLU A 385 1.34 25.58 -1.07
N GLY A 386 2.15 24.54 -0.83
CA GLY A 386 2.80 24.25 0.45
C GLY A 386 1.92 23.50 1.45
N GLN A 387 0.72 23.06 1.06
CA GLN A 387 -0.21 22.31 1.89
C GLN A 387 0.21 20.84 2.00
N ILE A 388 -0.07 20.24 3.15
CA ILE A 388 0.17 18.82 3.42
C ILE A 388 -1.13 18.04 3.46
N ASN A 389 -1.06 16.74 3.18
CA ASN A 389 -2.20 15.85 3.31
C ASN A 389 -2.65 15.75 4.79
N ALA A 390 -3.96 15.78 5.04
CA ALA A 390 -4.54 15.53 6.36
C ALA A 390 -4.58 14.04 6.65
N ASP A 391 -4.32 13.64 7.90
CA ASP A 391 -4.53 12.28 8.42
C ASP A 391 -4.08 11.16 7.46
N PRO A 392 -2.77 11.05 7.19
CA PRO A 392 -2.26 10.05 6.27
C PRO A 392 -2.56 8.64 6.78
N VAL A 393 -3.00 7.76 5.87
CA VAL A 393 -3.20 6.34 6.15
C VAL A 393 -1.88 5.72 6.60
N LYS A 394 -1.92 5.00 7.72
CA LYS A 394 -0.77 4.30 8.30
C LYS A 394 -0.85 2.84 7.88
N TYR A 395 0.21 2.35 7.27
CA TYR A 395 0.36 0.98 6.81
C TYR A 395 1.38 0.24 7.68
N GLY A 396 1.14 -1.04 7.94
CA GLY A 396 2.04 -1.89 8.72
C GLY A 396 3.24 -2.37 7.90
N ILE A 397 4.39 -2.49 8.56
CA ILE A 397 5.56 -3.20 8.06
C ILE A 397 5.88 -4.31 9.05
N VAL A 398 5.91 -5.55 8.57
CA VAL A 398 6.36 -6.73 9.31
C VAL A 398 7.65 -7.20 8.66
N ALA A 399 8.77 -6.99 9.35
CA ALA A 399 10.07 -7.51 8.94
C ALA A 399 10.21 -8.92 9.49
N LEU A 400 10.22 -9.91 8.60
CA LEU A 400 10.55 -11.29 8.93
C LEU A 400 12.07 -11.43 9.00
N SER A 401 12.56 -12.16 9.99
CA SER A 401 13.97 -12.54 10.07
C SER A 401 14.16 -13.89 9.42
N ASP A 402 15.29 -14.04 8.74
CA ASP A 402 15.70 -15.33 8.19
C ASP A 402 15.90 -16.37 9.29
N ALA A 403 15.64 -17.65 9.02
CA ALA A 403 15.84 -18.72 9.98
C ALA A 403 17.34 -18.98 10.21
N TYR A 404 17.67 -19.83 11.18
CA TYR A 404 19.02 -20.38 11.28
C TYR A 404 19.03 -21.71 10.51
N PRO A 405 20.14 -22.05 9.82
CA PRO A 405 20.26 -23.34 9.19
C PRO A 405 20.27 -24.44 10.26
N MET A 406 19.91 -25.66 9.88
CA MET A 406 19.99 -26.84 10.72
C MET A 406 21.06 -27.78 10.18
N ILE A 407 21.85 -28.38 11.08
CA ILE A 407 22.82 -29.41 10.74
C ILE A 407 22.74 -30.56 11.74
N THR A 408 22.70 -31.77 11.22
CA THR A 408 22.68 -33.01 12.01
C THR A 408 23.74 -33.96 11.47
N MET A 409 24.51 -34.57 12.38
CA MET A 409 25.45 -35.63 12.03
C MET A 409 24.69 -36.94 11.90
N ILE A 410 24.65 -37.51 10.70
CA ILE A 410 24.06 -38.83 10.43
C ILE A 410 25.10 -39.90 10.75
N GLU A 411 26.33 -39.71 10.29
CA GLU A 411 27.45 -40.61 10.50
C GLU A 411 28.72 -39.80 10.76
N PRO A 412 29.54 -40.14 11.77
CA PRO A 412 29.33 -41.20 12.77
C PRO A 412 28.32 -40.80 13.86
N THR A 413 27.66 -41.78 14.48
CA THR A 413 26.67 -41.55 15.57
C THR A 413 27.30 -41.45 16.96
N GLN A 414 28.54 -41.93 17.11
CA GLN A 414 29.29 -41.98 18.36
C GLN A 414 30.79 -41.73 18.09
N ASN A 415 31.59 -41.68 19.16
CA ASN A 415 33.04 -41.58 19.03
C ASN A 415 33.60 -42.72 18.18
N VAL A 416 34.62 -42.43 17.38
CA VAL A 416 35.18 -43.35 16.39
C VAL A 416 36.58 -43.78 16.80
N GLU A 417 36.84 -45.08 16.74
CA GLU A 417 38.19 -45.63 16.80
C GLU A 417 38.71 -45.78 15.36
N LEU A 418 39.91 -45.27 15.12
CA LEU A 418 40.54 -45.31 13.79
C LEU A 418 41.24 -46.63 13.56
N ASP A 419 41.06 -47.17 12.36
CA ASP A 419 41.92 -48.19 11.79
C ASP A 419 43.20 -47.57 11.20
N GLN A 420 44.09 -48.42 10.68
CA GLN A 420 45.33 -47.96 10.02
C GLN A 420 45.08 -47.10 8.77
N LYS A 421 43.89 -47.15 8.15
CA LYS A 421 43.60 -46.33 6.97
C LYS A 421 43.31 -44.88 7.36
N ALA A 422 42.95 -44.64 8.62
CA ALA A 422 42.67 -43.32 9.18
C ALA A 422 41.64 -42.54 8.34
N LEU A 423 40.62 -43.24 7.83
CA LEU A 423 39.53 -42.68 7.04
C LEU A 423 38.24 -42.68 7.87
N VAL A 424 37.67 -41.50 8.13
CA VAL A 424 36.37 -41.38 8.80
C VAL A 424 35.32 -40.97 7.78
N PRO A 425 34.34 -41.84 7.46
CA PRO A 425 33.17 -41.43 6.70
C PRO A 425 32.32 -40.49 7.57
N ILE A 426 32.05 -39.31 7.05
CA ILE A 426 31.20 -38.31 7.69
C ILE A 426 30.03 -38.03 6.76
N VAL A 427 28.81 -38.15 7.28
CA VAL A 427 27.59 -37.77 6.57
C VAL A 427 26.83 -36.79 7.44
N VAL A 428 26.60 -35.59 6.91
CA VAL A 428 25.78 -34.58 7.59
C VAL A 428 24.56 -34.25 6.77
N SER A 429 23.41 -34.14 7.45
CA SER A 429 22.20 -33.58 6.87
C SER A 429 22.13 -32.10 7.20
N ILE A 430 22.11 -31.25 6.18
CA ILE A 430 21.94 -29.81 6.30
C ILE A 430 20.57 -29.42 5.77
N ALA A 431 19.87 -28.55 6.50
CA ALA A 431 18.56 -28.05 6.11
C ALA A 431 18.47 -26.53 6.27
N ASP A 432 17.95 -25.85 5.26
CA ASP A 432 17.77 -24.40 5.22
C ASP A 432 16.66 -24.03 4.23
N ASP A 433 16.02 -22.88 4.42
CA ASP A 433 14.92 -22.41 3.58
C ASP A 433 15.37 -21.68 2.31
N TYR A 434 16.52 -20.99 2.33
CA TYR A 434 17.02 -20.22 1.18
C TYR A 434 18.36 -20.72 0.61
N GLY A 435 19.11 -21.49 1.39
CA GLY A 435 20.29 -22.24 0.96
C GLY A 435 21.56 -21.90 1.72
N PHE A 436 22.63 -22.61 1.35
CA PHE A 436 23.87 -22.64 2.12
C PHE A 436 24.98 -21.82 1.44
N SER A 437 25.86 -21.21 2.23
CA SER A 437 27.08 -20.56 1.72
C SER A 437 28.31 -21.43 1.86
N LYS A 438 28.52 -22.06 3.04
CA LYS A 438 29.73 -22.82 3.35
C LYS A 438 29.42 -23.95 4.33
N LEU A 439 30.14 -25.06 4.18
CA LEU A 439 30.19 -26.17 5.14
C LEU A 439 31.64 -26.39 5.52
N ARG A 440 31.93 -26.46 6.82
CA ARG A 440 33.29 -26.63 7.34
C ARG A 440 33.36 -27.73 8.38
N LEU A 441 34.41 -28.55 8.28
CA LEU A 441 34.83 -29.46 9.34
C LEU A 441 35.86 -28.75 10.20
N TYR A 442 35.57 -28.61 11.49
CA TYR A 442 36.51 -28.11 12.48
C TYR A 442 37.06 -29.27 13.30
N TYR A 443 38.37 -29.32 13.46
CA TYR A 443 39.04 -30.36 14.26
C TYR A 443 40.22 -29.81 15.05
N ARG A 444 40.56 -30.47 16.16
CA ARG A 444 41.76 -30.16 16.97
C ARG A 444 42.30 -31.41 17.64
N LEU A 445 43.61 -31.44 17.86
CA LEU A 445 44.26 -32.47 18.66
C LEU A 445 44.02 -32.19 20.16
N THR A 446 43.41 -33.13 20.88
CA THR A 446 43.09 -32.99 22.32
C THR A 446 44.02 -33.79 23.21
N ALA A 447 44.52 -34.94 22.74
CA ALA A 447 45.50 -35.74 23.45
C ALA A 447 46.45 -36.39 22.44
N SER A 448 47.73 -36.46 22.80
CA SER A 448 48.79 -37.16 22.06
C SER A 448 49.88 -37.57 23.03
N ARG A 449 50.57 -38.67 22.72
CA ARG A 449 51.74 -39.13 23.49
C ARG A 449 52.97 -38.26 23.26
N PHE A 450 53.10 -37.66 22.08
CA PHE A 450 54.31 -36.94 21.65
C PHE A 450 54.07 -35.45 21.35
N ALA A 451 52.82 -35.02 21.13
CA ALA A 451 52.46 -33.63 20.84
C ALA A 451 51.64 -32.97 21.97
N GLN A 452 51.72 -31.63 22.05
CA GLN A 452 50.85 -30.88 22.96
C GLN A 452 49.46 -30.68 22.34
N PRO A 453 48.39 -30.73 23.16
CA PRO A 453 47.04 -30.44 22.71
C PRO A 453 46.91 -29.05 22.07
N GLU A 454 46.18 -28.98 20.97
CA GLU A 454 45.92 -27.72 20.28
C GLU A 454 44.78 -26.94 20.95
N LYS A 455 44.99 -25.63 21.15
CA LYS A 455 43.96 -24.76 21.74
C LYS A 455 42.90 -24.33 20.72
N ASN A 456 43.27 -24.16 19.45
CA ASN A 456 42.40 -23.65 18.40
C ASN A 456 41.99 -24.78 17.44
N PHE A 457 40.78 -24.70 16.91
CA PHE A 457 40.32 -25.60 15.86
C PHE A 457 40.93 -25.20 14.51
N ARG A 458 41.42 -26.20 13.78
CA ARG A 458 41.72 -26.10 12.34
C ARG A 458 40.42 -26.33 11.57
N SER A 459 40.31 -25.79 10.35
CA SER A 459 39.09 -25.92 9.54
C SER A 459 39.39 -26.43 8.13
N ILE A 460 38.55 -27.32 7.62
CA ILE A 460 38.56 -27.79 6.23
C ILE A 460 37.24 -27.37 5.57
N ASP A 461 37.32 -26.67 4.44
CA ASP A 461 36.15 -26.31 3.63
C ASP A 461 35.66 -27.54 2.84
N ILE A 462 34.38 -27.87 2.98
CA ILE A 462 33.74 -29.00 2.30
C ILE A 462 32.82 -28.46 1.19
N PRO A 463 32.98 -28.91 -0.06
CA PRO A 463 32.13 -28.46 -1.16
C PRO A 463 30.71 -29.00 -1.00
N ILE A 464 29.72 -28.11 -1.03
CA ILE A 464 28.30 -28.47 -1.02
C ILE A 464 27.88 -28.75 -2.46
N VAL A 465 27.64 -30.02 -2.80
CA VAL A 465 27.24 -30.45 -4.14
C VAL A 465 25.75 -30.79 -4.12
N GLY A 466 24.90 -29.85 -4.51
CA GLY A 466 23.45 -30.05 -4.56
C GLY A 466 22.66 -28.76 -4.54
N GLN A 467 21.39 -28.83 -4.96
CA GLN A 467 20.41 -27.75 -4.80
C GLN A 467 19.18 -28.32 -4.12
N GLY A 468 18.79 -27.74 -2.98
CA GLY A 468 17.63 -28.20 -2.21
C GLY A 468 17.60 -27.55 -0.84
N ALA A 469 16.42 -27.57 -0.22
CA ALA A 469 16.21 -27.11 1.16
C ALA A 469 16.80 -28.10 2.19
N VAL A 470 16.95 -29.37 1.81
CA VAL A 470 17.60 -30.41 2.63
C VAL A 470 18.60 -31.14 1.74
N LEU A 471 19.83 -31.30 2.24
CA LEU A 471 20.91 -31.99 1.53
C LEU A 471 21.68 -32.88 2.50
N ASP A 472 21.96 -34.11 2.08
CA ASP A 472 22.89 -34.99 2.78
C ASP A 472 24.25 -34.88 2.08
N VAL A 473 25.27 -34.44 2.83
CA VAL A 473 26.61 -34.20 2.33
C VAL A 473 27.55 -35.29 2.86
N PRO A 474 27.91 -36.28 2.02
CA PRO A 474 28.93 -37.26 2.37
C PRO A 474 30.33 -36.66 2.18
N TYR A 475 31.20 -36.87 3.15
CA TYR A 475 32.59 -36.45 3.13
C TYR A 475 33.48 -37.49 3.82
N ILE A 476 34.59 -37.87 3.20
CA ILE A 476 35.56 -38.78 3.80
C ILE A 476 36.71 -37.96 4.37
N TRP A 477 36.81 -37.93 5.69
CA TRP A 477 37.92 -37.27 6.37
C TRP A 477 39.12 -38.20 6.43
N ASN A 478 40.17 -37.86 5.68
CA ASN A 478 41.44 -38.56 5.70
C ASN A 478 42.38 -37.92 6.73
N LEU A 479 42.56 -38.58 7.88
CA LEU A 479 43.46 -38.15 8.95
C LEU A 479 44.92 -38.51 8.69
N SER A 480 45.23 -39.41 7.74
CA SER A 480 46.62 -39.67 7.33
C SER A 480 47.31 -38.42 6.79
N LYS A 481 46.56 -37.49 6.18
CA LYS A 481 47.08 -36.18 5.74
C LYS A 481 47.44 -35.23 6.89
N VAL A 482 47.02 -35.56 8.10
CA VAL A 482 47.27 -34.77 9.32
C VAL A 482 48.36 -35.45 10.17
N ASP A 483 49.04 -36.47 9.62
CA ASP A 483 50.08 -37.26 10.29
C ASP A 483 49.61 -37.79 11.66
N VAL A 484 48.39 -38.35 11.71
CA VAL A 484 47.86 -38.97 12.93
C VAL A 484 48.79 -40.09 13.40
N THR A 485 49.16 -40.05 14.68
CA THR A 485 49.98 -41.07 15.33
C THR A 485 49.15 -41.93 16.28
N PRO A 486 49.59 -43.16 16.59
CA PRO A 486 48.95 -43.97 17.63
C PRO A 486 48.87 -43.21 18.97
N ASP A 487 47.79 -43.41 19.72
CA ASP A 487 47.38 -42.64 20.93
C ASP A 487 46.85 -41.23 20.70
N ASP A 488 46.85 -40.71 19.46
CA ASP A 488 46.25 -39.40 19.19
C ASP A 488 44.73 -39.43 19.30
N SER A 489 44.18 -38.35 19.87
CA SER A 489 42.76 -38.09 19.98
C SER A 489 42.44 -36.72 19.40
N TYR A 490 41.51 -36.69 18.45
CA TYR A 490 41.03 -35.48 17.81
C TYR A 490 39.56 -35.27 18.14
N GLU A 491 39.21 -34.06 18.56
CA GLU A 491 37.82 -33.62 18.63
C GLU A 491 37.44 -32.91 17.34
N PHE A 492 36.27 -33.23 16.79
CA PHE A 492 35.76 -32.59 15.59
C PHE A 492 34.27 -32.27 15.67
N TYR A 493 33.85 -31.25 14.93
CA TYR A 493 32.45 -30.91 14.68
C TYR A 493 32.31 -30.28 13.30
N MET A 494 31.09 -30.27 12.77
CA MET A 494 30.79 -29.62 11.51
C MET A 494 29.95 -28.37 11.72
N GLU A 495 30.19 -27.35 10.91
CA GLU A 495 29.46 -26.09 10.93
C GLU A 495 28.99 -25.76 9.52
N VAL A 496 27.70 -25.46 9.39
CA VAL A 496 27.11 -24.95 8.16
C VAL A 496 26.77 -23.47 8.35
N ALA A 497 27.01 -22.68 7.31
CA ALA A 497 26.58 -21.30 7.21
C ALA A 497 25.51 -21.15 6.14
N ASP A 498 24.44 -20.40 6.44
CA ASP A 498 23.41 -20.01 5.47
C ASP A 498 23.95 -18.98 4.46
N ASN A 499 23.11 -18.53 3.54
CA ASN A 499 23.44 -17.52 2.54
C ASN A 499 22.89 -16.12 2.87
N ASP A 500 22.56 -15.84 4.14
CA ASP A 500 22.04 -14.52 4.57
C ASP A 500 23.13 -13.44 4.40
N GLN A 501 22.91 -12.54 3.45
CA GLN A 501 23.82 -11.43 3.15
C GLN A 501 23.47 -10.15 3.91
N PHE A 502 22.27 -10.05 4.48
CA PHE A 502 21.79 -8.85 5.17
C PHE A 502 22.14 -8.87 6.66
N GLY A 503 21.80 -9.97 7.35
CA GLY A 503 22.17 -10.20 8.75
C GLY A 503 23.61 -10.67 8.94
N GLY A 504 24.24 -11.10 7.84
CA GLY A 504 25.48 -11.87 7.85
C GLY A 504 25.18 -13.37 7.98
N PRO A 505 26.07 -14.25 7.47
CA PRO A 505 25.77 -15.67 7.43
C PRO A 505 25.59 -16.23 8.84
N LYS A 506 24.43 -16.82 9.12
CA LYS A 506 24.21 -17.50 10.40
C LYS A 506 24.72 -18.90 10.32
N THR A 507 25.21 -19.39 11.45
CA THR A 507 25.91 -20.66 11.54
C THR A 507 25.20 -21.61 12.49
N ALA A 508 25.13 -22.88 12.13
CA ALA A 508 24.72 -23.97 13.02
C ALA A 508 25.79 -25.05 13.06
N ARG A 509 25.90 -25.75 14.20
CA ARG A 509 26.98 -26.69 14.49
C ARG A 509 26.44 -28.03 14.95
N THR A 510 27.14 -29.11 14.63
CA THR A 510 26.86 -30.44 15.18
C THR A 510 27.35 -30.57 16.62
N SER A 511 26.96 -31.65 17.29
CA SER A 511 27.68 -32.13 18.47
C SER A 511 29.14 -32.40 18.13
N THR A 512 30.02 -32.21 19.10
CA THR A 512 31.43 -32.57 19.00
C THR A 512 31.59 -34.05 19.26
N LEU A 513 32.29 -34.76 18.38
CA LEU A 513 32.68 -36.14 18.55
C LEU A 513 34.19 -36.25 18.62
N THR A 514 34.64 -37.34 19.23
CA THR A 514 36.06 -37.65 19.35
C THR A 514 36.40 -38.82 18.44
N VAL A 515 37.53 -38.69 17.75
CA VAL A 515 38.14 -39.77 17.00
C VAL A 515 39.52 -40.07 17.60
N ARG A 516 39.77 -41.34 17.95
CA ARG A 516 41.02 -41.78 18.58
C ARG A 516 41.65 -42.88 17.76
N MET A 517 42.97 -42.84 17.60
CA MET A 517 43.73 -43.95 17.07
C MET A 517 44.27 -44.79 18.24
N PRO A 518 43.78 -46.03 18.46
CA PRO A 518 44.34 -46.90 19.48
C PRO A 518 45.79 -47.24 19.14
N SER A 519 46.61 -47.49 20.15
CA SER A 519 47.99 -47.95 19.95
C SER A 519 48.05 -49.44 19.68
N LEU A 520 49.11 -49.90 19.00
CA LEU A 520 49.36 -51.34 18.84
C LEU A 520 49.45 -52.02 20.20
N ASP A 521 50.06 -51.37 21.20
CA ASP A 521 50.13 -51.87 22.57
C ASP A 521 48.75 -52.05 23.21
N GLU A 522 47.82 -51.11 22.98
CA GLU A 522 46.44 -51.20 23.47
C GLU A 522 45.67 -52.34 22.79
N ILE A 523 45.80 -52.48 21.46
CA ILE A 523 45.19 -53.57 20.69
C ILE A 523 45.70 -54.94 21.16
N PHE A 524 47.02 -55.07 21.36
CA PHE A 524 47.60 -56.33 21.84
C PHE A 524 47.22 -56.63 23.30
N ALA A 525 47.13 -55.62 24.17
CA ALA A 525 46.67 -55.82 25.54
C ALA A 525 45.20 -56.28 25.62
N GLU A 526 44.31 -55.68 24.82
CA GLU A 526 42.90 -56.11 24.70
C GLU A 526 42.81 -57.54 24.14
N THR A 527 43.66 -57.86 23.15
CA THR A 527 43.77 -59.19 22.55
C THR A 527 44.21 -60.22 23.58
N ASP A 528 45.27 -59.95 24.34
CA ASP A 528 45.80 -60.81 25.39
C ASP A 528 44.72 -61.08 26.46
N GLU A 529 44.01 -60.04 26.90
CA GLU A 529 42.91 -60.18 27.85
C GLU A 529 41.77 -61.06 27.29
N THR A 530 41.37 -60.82 26.05
CA THR A 530 40.29 -61.57 25.38
C THR A 530 40.67 -63.04 25.20
N GLN A 531 41.90 -63.31 24.79
CA GLN A 531 42.42 -64.67 24.68
C GLN A 531 42.52 -65.38 26.03
N ASP A 532 43.04 -64.72 27.06
CA ASP A 532 43.15 -65.29 28.41
C ASP A 532 41.77 -65.62 28.98
N ASN A 533 40.80 -64.72 28.77
CA ASN A 533 39.42 -64.94 29.15
C ASN A 533 38.80 -66.11 28.37
N ALA A 534 39.00 -66.18 27.05
CA ALA A 534 38.55 -67.31 26.25
C ALA A 534 39.21 -68.63 26.67
N GLN A 535 40.50 -68.65 27.02
CA GLN A 535 41.17 -69.84 27.54
C GLN A 535 40.60 -70.30 28.88
N LYS A 536 40.39 -69.36 29.81
CA LYS A 536 39.74 -69.65 31.11
C LYS A 536 38.33 -70.20 30.88
N GLU A 537 37.61 -69.61 29.94
CA GLU A 537 36.25 -70.01 29.61
C GLU A 537 36.20 -71.39 28.98
N LEU A 538 37.01 -71.67 27.95
CA LEU A 538 37.12 -73.00 27.33
C LEU A 538 37.54 -74.09 28.33
N LYS A 539 38.46 -73.77 29.27
CA LYS A 539 38.82 -74.70 30.37
C LYS A 539 37.64 -74.96 31.30
N SER A 540 36.86 -73.92 31.62
CA SER A 540 35.68 -74.06 32.49
C SER A 540 34.59 -74.87 31.79
N LEU A 541 34.33 -74.61 30.50
CA LEU A 541 33.43 -75.37 29.64
C LEU A 541 33.84 -76.84 29.53
N ALA A 542 35.13 -77.13 29.35
CA ALA A 542 35.63 -78.51 29.29
C ALA A 542 35.45 -79.27 30.61
N LYS A 543 35.59 -78.58 31.76
CA LYS A 543 35.36 -79.16 33.08
C LYS A 543 33.87 -79.39 33.34
N GLU A 544 33.03 -78.43 32.98
CA GLU A 544 31.58 -78.52 33.16
C GLU A 544 30.97 -79.58 32.21
N ALA A 545 31.46 -79.71 30.98
CA ALA A 545 31.12 -80.81 30.07
C ALA A 545 31.46 -82.20 30.68
N GLU A 546 32.60 -82.31 31.37
CA GLU A 546 32.96 -83.55 32.10
C GLU A 546 32.01 -83.83 33.29
N GLU A 547 31.56 -82.80 33.99
CA GLU A 547 30.57 -82.92 35.07
C GLU A 547 29.19 -83.34 34.52
N VAL A 548 28.72 -82.68 33.46
CA VAL A 548 27.48 -83.03 32.73
C VAL A 548 27.54 -84.47 32.24
N LYS A 549 28.66 -84.90 31.66
CA LYS A 549 28.88 -86.30 31.26
C LYS A 549 28.71 -87.27 32.42
N ARG A 550 29.36 -87.00 33.57
CA ARG A 550 29.28 -87.88 34.75
C ARG A 550 27.85 -87.98 35.29
N GLU A 551 27.14 -86.87 35.36
CA GLU A 551 25.75 -86.82 35.80
C GLU A 551 24.82 -87.52 34.80
N ALA A 552 25.03 -87.35 33.49
CA ALA A 552 24.30 -88.04 32.44
C ALA A 552 24.49 -89.57 32.52
N GLU A 553 25.71 -90.04 32.72
CA GLU A 553 26.00 -91.47 32.93
C GLU A 553 25.37 -92.00 34.23
N GLN A 554 25.33 -91.19 35.30
CA GLN A 554 24.64 -91.56 36.55
C GLN A 554 23.14 -91.71 36.31
N LEU A 555 22.52 -90.73 35.64
CA LEU A 555 21.10 -90.76 35.27
C LEU A 555 20.78 -91.99 34.40
N GLN A 556 21.63 -92.30 33.41
CA GLN A 556 21.49 -93.49 32.58
C GLN A 556 21.53 -94.79 33.42
N ARG A 557 22.47 -94.90 34.37
CA ARG A 557 22.57 -96.05 35.28
C ARG A 557 21.36 -96.16 36.22
N GLU A 558 20.84 -95.04 36.71
CA GLU A 558 19.62 -94.98 37.55
C GLU A 558 18.40 -95.49 36.77
N LEU A 559 18.18 -94.98 35.55
CA LEU A 559 17.09 -95.39 34.66
C LEU A 559 17.18 -96.90 34.32
N GLN A 560 18.37 -97.43 34.07
CA GLN A 560 18.58 -98.86 33.79
C GLN A 560 18.28 -99.75 35.01
N LYS A 561 18.64 -99.31 36.23
CA LYS A 561 18.36 -100.03 37.48
C LYS A 561 16.87 -100.06 37.81
N GLN A 562 16.14 -98.96 37.60
CA GLN A 562 14.70 -98.90 37.85
C GLN A 562 13.91 -99.84 36.93
N GLN A 563 14.27 -99.91 35.65
CA GLN A 563 13.66 -100.86 34.70
C GLN A 563 13.85 -102.31 35.15
N SER A 564 15.05 -102.64 35.65
CA SER A 564 15.38 -103.97 36.16
C SER A 564 14.54 -104.37 37.40
N GLN A 565 13.94 -103.39 38.09
CA GLN A 565 13.21 -103.57 39.34
C GLN A 565 11.68 -103.38 39.21
N GLN A 566 11.13 -103.13 38.01
CA GLN A 566 9.69 -102.93 37.75
C GLN A 566 9.00 -101.96 38.74
N LYS A 567 9.68 -100.90 39.20
CA LYS A 567 9.09 -99.86 40.06
C LYS A 567 8.51 -98.74 39.20
N GLN A 568 7.20 -98.51 39.31
CA GLN A 568 6.43 -97.62 38.43
C GLN A 568 6.22 -96.18 38.96
N GLU A 569 6.64 -95.85 40.18
CA GLU A 569 6.17 -94.65 40.88
C GLU A 569 7.21 -93.57 41.24
N ALA A 570 8.44 -93.63 40.70
CA ALA A 570 9.40 -92.53 40.84
C ALA A 570 9.99 -92.18 39.46
N SER A 571 9.24 -91.41 38.65
CA SER A 571 9.67 -90.92 37.32
C SER A 571 9.84 -89.39 37.27
N TRP A 572 9.29 -88.66 38.24
CA TRP A 572 9.31 -87.19 38.26
C TRP A 572 10.69 -86.61 38.62
N SER A 573 11.42 -87.27 39.52
CA SER A 573 12.77 -86.87 39.95
C SER A 573 13.77 -86.94 38.80
N GLU A 574 13.68 -88.00 38.00
CA GLU A 574 14.53 -88.30 36.86
C GLU A 574 14.23 -87.38 35.68
N LYS A 575 12.95 -87.06 35.45
CA LYS A 575 12.54 -86.05 34.47
C LYS A 575 13.12 -84.68 34.82
N LYS A 576 13.08 -84.30 36.10
CA LYS A 576 13.67 -83.05 36.58
C LYS A 576 15.20 -83.04 36.42
N LYS A 577 15.89 -84.14 36.75
CA LYS A 577 17.35 -84.28 36.52
C LYS A 577 17.70 -84.18 35.03
N ALA A 578 16.90 -84.78 34.14
CA ALA A 578 17.10 -84.66 32.70
C ALA A 578 16.90 -83.21 32.22
N GLU A 579 15.89 -82.51 32.74
CA GLU A 579 15.66 -81.08 32.45
C GLU A 579 16.83 -80.20 32.90
N GLU A 580 17.34 -80.41 34.12
CA GLU A 580 18.49 -79.70 34.66
C GLU A 580 19.76 -79.94 33.81
N LEU A 581 20.00 -81.18 33.37
CA LEU A 581 21.10 -81.50 32.45
C LEU A 581 20.95 -80.81 31.09
N MET A 582 19.73 -80.75 30.54
CA MET A 582 19.46 -80.04 29.30
C MET A 582 19.72 -78.54 29.42
N GLN A 583 19.28 -77.92 30.52
CA GLN A 583 19.51 -76.49 30.76
C GLN A 583 21.00 -76.19 30.88
N ARG A 584 21.77 -77.03 31.59
CA ARG A 584 23.24 -76.90 31.66
C ARG A 584 23.88 -77.06 30.27
N GLN A 585 23.42 -78.01 29.46
CA GLN A 585 23.91 -78.18 28.09
C GLN A 585 23.64 -76.94 27.21
N GLU A 586 22.43 -76.38 27.29
CA GLU A 586 22.07 -75.16 26.55
C GLU A 586 22.95 -73.98 27.02
N GLN A 587 23.23 -73.88 28.32
CA GLN A 587 24.12 -72.87 28.88
C GLN A 587 25.57 -73.04 28.39
N LEU A 588 26.08 -74.28 28.32
CA LEU A 588 27.40 -74.57 27.74
C LEU A 588 27.49 -74.11 26.28
N GLN A 589 26.44 -74.33 25.49
CA GLN A 589 26.38 -73.87 24.10
C GLN A 589 26.36 -72.35 23.99
N LYS A 590 25.53 -71.65 24.76
CA LYS A 590 25.48 -70.17 24.76
C LYS A 590 26.83 -69.56 25.13
N ARG A 591 27.49 -70.09 26.17
CA ARG A 591 28.81 -69.60 26.58
C ARG A 591 29.88 -69.89 25.52
N MET A 592 29.79 -71.01 24.82
CA MET A 592 30.66 -71.30 23.67
C MET A 592 30.41 -70.30 22.53
N ASP A 593 29.15 -69.94 22.27
CA ASP A 593 28.78 -68.94 21.28
C ASP A 593 29.35 -67.56 21.61
N ASP A 594 29.26 -67.14 22.88
CA ASP A 594 29.85 -65.89 23.37
C ASP A 594 31.37 -65.86 23.18
N VAL A 595 32.06 -67.00 23.35
CA VAL A 595 33.52 -67.11 23.10
C VAL A 595 33.82 -66.96 21.61
N VAL A 596 33.01 -67.57 20.74
CA VAL A 596 33.17 -67.49 19.28
C VAL A 596 32.95 -66.06 18.79
N GLU A 597 31.90 -65.38 19.26
CA GLU A 597 31.59 -63.99 18.90
C GLU A 597 32.72 -63.04 19.30
N LYS A 598 33.20 -63.12 20.56
CA LYS A 598 34.34 -62.32 21.01
C LYS A 598 35.63 -62.59 20.24
N MET A 599 35.86 -63.85 19.85
CA MET A 599 37.01 -64.22 19.01
C MET A 599 36.88 -63.67 17.59
N GLU A 600 35.67 -63.60 17.04
CA GLU A 600 35.38 -62.97 15.75
C GLU A 600 35.67 -61.47 15.78
N GLU A 601 35.10 -60.75 16.75
CA GLU A 601 35.35 -59.32 16.95
C GLU A 601 36.85 -59.01 17.13
N MET A 602 37.55 -59.81 17.96
CA MET A 602 38.98 -59.67 18.16
C MET A 602 39.78 -59.91 16.87
N THR A 603 39.42 -60.94 16.09
CA THR A 603 40.12 -61.25 14.83
C THR A 603 39.89 -60.16 13.78
N GLU A 604 38.68 -59.61 13.69
CA GLU A 604 38.35 -58.48 12.82
C GLU A 604 39.16 -57.24 13.20
N LYS A 605 39.19 -56.87 14.49
CA LYS A 605 40.03 -55.77 15.00
C LYS A 605 41.51 -55.94 14.64
N LEU A 606 42.07 -57.14 14.82
CA LEU A 606 43.46 -57.44 14.47
C LEU A 606 43.72 -57.34 12.96
N GLN A 607 42.76 -57.77 12.13
CA GLN A 607 42.84 -57.69 10.68
C GLN A 607 42.77 -56.24 10.17
N GLU A 608 41.81 -55.45 10.65
CA GLU A 608 41.63 -54.03 10.29
C GLU A 608 42.88 -53.21 10.62
N ASN A 609 43.49 -53.51 11.76
CA ASN A 609 44.71 -52.87 12.24
C ASN A 609 45.99 -53.56 11.77
N GLN A 610 45.93 -54.53 10.85
CA GLN A 610 47.07 -55.30 10.32
C GLN A 610 48.07 -55.77 11.39
N ALA A 611 47.58 -56.05 12.59
CA ALA A 611 48.39 -56.30 13.78
C ALA A 611 49.01 -57.70 13.79
N ILE A 612 48.49 -58.62 12.97
CA ILE A 612 48.96 -60.01 12.83
C ILE A 612 49.37 -60.31 11.39
N SER A 613 50.16 -61.38 11.21
CA SER A 613 50.54 -61.85 9.88
C SER A 613 49.37 -62.53 9.14
N PRO A 614 49.39 -62.59 7.80
CA PRO A 614 48.38 -63.31 7.03
C PRO A 614 48.26 -64.79 7.40
N GLU A 615 49.39 -65.43 7.75
CA GLU A 615 49.42 -66.84 8.20
C GLU A 615 48.71 -67.01 9.54
N THR A 616 48.95 -66.11 10.49
CA THR A 616 48.28 -66.11 11.80
C THR A 616 46.78 -65.85 11.65
N LEU A 617 46.38 -64.92 10.77
CA LEU A 617 44.97 -64.64 10.47
C LEU A 617 44.24 -65.85 9.90
N GLU A 618 44.84 -66.57 8.94
CA GLU A 618 44.27 -67.78 8.36
C GLU A 618 44.00 -68.85 9.43
N LYS A 619 44.92 -69.00 10.39
CA LYS A 619 44.75 -69.92 11.52
C LYS A 619 43.62 -69.50 12.47
N TYR A 620 43.44 -68.20 12.73
CA TYR A 620 42.29 -67.72 13.51
C TYR A 620 40.96 -68.01 12.79
N LEU A 621 40.89 -67.77 11.49
CA LEU A 621 39.70 -68.09 10.69
C LEU A 621 39.41 -69.60 10.66
N GLU A 622 40.45 -70.43 10.58
CA GLU A 622 40.32 -71.89 10.69
C GLU A 622 39.81 -72.30 12.08
N LEU A 623 40.34 -71.70 13.15
CA LEU A 623 39.85 -71.95 14.51
C LEU A 623 38.38 -71.57 14.66
N GLN A 624 37.98 -70.39 14.19
CA GLN A 624 36.59 -69.95 14.22
C GLN A 624 35.69 -70.93 13.48
N LYS A 625 36.12 -71.42 12.32
CA LYS A 625 35.39 -72.44 11.56
C LYS A 625 35.25 -73.73 12.37
N LEU A 626 36.34 -74.22 12.97
CA LEU A 626 36.31 -75.41 13.83
C LEU A 626 35.43 -75.23 15.06
N MET A 627 35.37 -74.02 15.64
CA MET A 627 34.48 -73.70 16.75
C MET A 627 33.01 -73.64 16.32
N LYS A 628 32.72 -73.09 15.14
CA LYS A 628 31.37 -73.09 14.55
C LYS A 628 30.88 -74.48 14.17
N GLU A 629 31.76 -75.36 13.70
CA GLU A 629 31.43 -76.74 13.34
C GLU A 629 30.97 -77.58 14.54
N VAL A 630 31.30 -77.18 15.77
CA VAL A 630 30.74 -77.79 17.00
C VAL A 630 29.22 -77.59 17.10
N LYS A 631 28.66 -76.56 16.44
CA LYS A 631 27.21 -76.33 16.33
C LYS A 631 26.60 -77.26 15.26
N SER A 632 26.40 -78.54 15.56
CA SER A 632 25.72 -79.42 14.60
C SER A 632 24.19 -79.17 14.58
N PRO A 633 23.55 -79.02 13.40
CA PRO A 633 22.09 -78.97 13.28
C PRO A 633 21.40 -80.23 13.82
N GLU A 634 22.14 -81.33 13.90
CA GLU A 634 21.71 -82.59 14.51
C GLU A 634 21.49 -82.43 16.01
N LEU A 635 22.39 -81.75 16.73
CA LEU A 635 22.25 -81.47 18.16
C LEU A 635 21.01 -80.64 18.48
N ALA A 636 20.76 -79.57 17.71
CA ALA A 636 19.57 -78.73 17.89
C ALA A 636 18.26 -79.50 17.63
N ARG A 637 18.23 -80.32 16.57
CA ARG A 637 17.08 -81.21 16.27
C ARG A 637 16.88 -82.25 17.37
N MET A 638 17.95 -82.81 17.91
CA MET A 638 17.90 -83.78 19.00
C MET A 638 17.40 -83.15 20.30
N GLN A 639 17.81 -81.91 20.63
CA GLN A 639 17.28 -81.16 21.77
C GLN A 639 15.77 -80.89 21.64
N GLU A 640 15.31 -80.51 20.44
CA GLU A 640 13.89 -80.29 20.16
C GLU A 640 13.07 -81.58 20.26
N GLN A 641 13.61 -82.70 19.76
CA GLN A 641 12.99 -84.02 19.89
C GLN A 641 12.95 -84.49 21.35
N LEU A 642 14.01 -84.28 22.12
CA LEU A 642 14.06 -84.63 23.55
C LEU A 642 13.07 -83.79 24.36
N LYS A 643 12.95 -82.49 24.08
CA LYS A 643 11.98 -81.58 24.71
C LYS A 643 10.54 -82.00 24.44
N LYS A 644 10.22 -82.35 23.18
CA LYS A 644 8.91 -82.91 22.81
C LYS A 644 8.61 -84.25 23.50
N ALA A 645 9.61 -85.11 23.64
CA ALA A 645 9.48 -86.39 24.35
C ALA A 645 9.32 -86.21 25.87
N MET A 646 9.91 -85.18 26.47
CA MET A 646 9.67 -84.84 27.87
C MET A 646 8.22 -84.39 28.11
N ASP A 647 7.58 -83.71 27.16
CA ASP A 647 6.18 -83.32 27.25
C ASP A 647 5.21 -84.50 27.05
N GLN A 648 5.62 -85.52 26.29
CA GLN A 648 4.85 -86.74 26.01
C GLN A 648 5.32 -87.89 26.91
N VAL A 649 4.70 -88.02 28.07
CA VAL A 649 5.20 -88.86 29.18
C VAL A 649 5.06 -90.37 28.89
N SER A 650 6.11 -91.00 28.34
CA SER A 650 6.34 -92.43 28.52
C SER A 650 7.82 -92.70 28.92
N PRO A 651 8.08 -93.39 30.05
CA PRO A 651 9.43 -93.72 30.50
C PRO A 651 10.23 -94.55 29.50
N GLU A 652 9.54 -95.33 28.66
CA GLU A 652 10.13 -96.20 27.63
C GLU A 652 10.66 -95.41 26.43
N GLU A 653 9.95 -94.38 25.98
CA GLU A 653 10.42 -93.49 24.91
C GLU A 653 11.58 -92.60 25.37
N LEU A 654 11.51 -92.06 26.60
CA LEU A 654 12.60 -91.30 27.19
C LEU A 654 13.87 -92.15 27.30
N GLN A 655 13.75 -93.42 27.67
CA GLN A 655 14.90 -94.34 27.74
C GLN A 655 15.46 -94.69 26.36
N LYS A 656 14.60 -94.99 25.38
CA LYS A 656 15.04 -95.28 24.01
C LYS A 656 15.80 -94.09 23.42
N MET A 657 15.26 -92.89 23.62
CA MET A 657 15.92 -91.66 23.25
C MET A 657 17.22 -91.46 24.03
N MET A 658 17.27 -91.65 25.35
CA MET A 658 18.53 -91.57 26.13
C MET A 658 19.59 -92.61 25.73
N LYS A 659 19.18 -93.74 25.14
CA LYS A 659 20.08 -94.79 24.64
C LYS A 659 20.60 -94.49 23.23
N ASP A 660 19.75 -93.90 22.39
CA ASP A 660 20.11 -93.39 21.06
C ASP A 660 20.88 -92.05 21.18
N PHE A 661 20.61 -91.28 22.23
CA PHE A 661 21.34 -90.12 22.74
C PHE A 661 22.60 -90.63 23.47
N LYS A 662 23.49 -91.26 22.70
CA LYS A 662 24.88 -91.42 23.15
C LYS A 662 25.47 -90.02 23.26
N PHE A 663 25.49 -89.47 24.48
CA PHE A 663 26.16 -88.22 24.80
C PHE A 663 27.56 -88.23 24.20
N ASN A 664 27.77 -87.39 23.19
CA ASN A 664 29.08 -87.22 22.56
C ASN A 664 29.91 -86.15 23.31
N GLU A 665 29.66 -85.97 24.61
CA GLU A 665 30.40 -85.06 25.50
C GLU A 665 31.90 -85.33 25.50
N GLU A 666 32.28 -86.59 25.29
CA GLU A 666 33.69 -86.96 25.13
C GLU A 666 34.30 -86.34 23.87
N GLU A 667 33.54 -86.28 22.77
CA GLU A 667 33.97 -85.63 21.54
C GLU A 667 33.90 -84.11 21.67
N PHE A 668 32.85 -83.57 22.30
CA PHE A 668 32.72 -82.15 22.61
C PHE A 668 33.89 -81.65 23.48
N LYS A 669 34.18 -82.34 24.59
CA LYS A 669 35.33 -82.05 25.45
C LYS A 669 36.66 -82.15 24.71
N LYS A 670 36.88 -83.22 23.93
CA LYS A 670 38.11 -83.37 23.11
C LYS A 670 38.24 -82.23 22.09
N ASN A 671 37.13 -81.78 21.52
CA ASN A 671 37.12 -80.65 20.61
C ASN A 671 37.45 -79.34 21.35
N LEU A 672 36.88 -79.10 22.55
CA LEU A 672 37.24 -77.96 23.40
C LEU A 672 38.73 -77.98 23.80
N GLU A 673 39.27 -79.14 24.19
CA GLU A 673 40.69 -79.30 24.52
C GLU A 673 41.59 -79.07 23.29
N ARG A 674 41.18 -79.56 22.12
CA ARG A 674 41.89 -79.31 20.86
C ARG A 674 41.88 -77.82 20.51
N GLN A 675 40.71 -77.17 20.58
CA GLN A 675 40.54 -75.75 20.33
C GLN A 675 41.34 -74.91 21.33
N LEU A 676 41.36 -75.29 22.62
CA LEU A 676 42.18 -74.64 23.64
C LEU A 676 43.68 -74.75 23.32
N ASN A 677 44.15 -75.91 22.88
CA ASN A 677 45.56 -76.11 22.51
C ASN A 677 45.92 -75.34 21.23
N LEU A 678 45.02 -75.30 20.25
CA LEU A 678 45.18 -74.46 19.05
C LEU A 678 45.24 -72.98 19.43
N LEU A 679 44.33 -72.51 20.28
CA LEU A 679 44.29 -71.13 20.77
C LEU A 679 45.60 -70.74 21.49
N LYS A 680 46.13 -71.61 22.35
CA LYS A 680 47.43 -71.38 23.00
C LYS A 680 48.57 -71.27 22.00
N ARG A 681 48.57 -72.12 20.96
CA ARG A 681 49.58 -72.07 19.91
C ARG A 681 49.47 -70.77 19.11
N MET A 682 48.25 -70.33 18.78
CA MET A 682 48.03 -69.06 18.09
C MET A 682 48.35 -67.85 18.97
N GLN A 683 48.15 -67.92 20.29
CA GLN A 683 48.62 -66.88 21.21
C GLN A 683 50.14 -66.74 21.16
N ALA A 684 50.89 -67.86 21.14
CA ALA A 684 52.35 -67.80 21.00
C ALA A 684 52.78 -67.21 19.65
N GLU A 685 52.10 -67.58 18.56
CA GLU A 685 52.35 -67.02 17.23
C GLU A 685 51.99 -65.53 17.16
N GLN A 686 50.84 -65.11 17.72
CA GLN A 686 50.43 -63.72 17.80
C GLN A 686 51.41 -62.89 18.64
N LYS A 687 51.93 -63.40 19.76
CA LYS A 687 52.97 -62.70 20.54
C LYS A 687 54.26 -62.54 19.77
N THR A 688 54.57 -63.50 18.88
CA THR A 688 55.71 -63.37 17.97
C THR A 688 55.47 -62.27 16.93
N ASP A 689 54.26 -62.22 16.34
CA ASP A 689 53.84 -61.16 15.42
C ASP A 689 53.84 -59.79 16.11
N GLU A 690 53.40 -59.70 17.37
CA GLU A 690 53.42 -58.49 18.20
C GLU A 690 54.85 -57.96 18.37
N LEU A 691 55.80 -58.82 18.75
CA LEU A 691 57.20 -58.45 18.88
C LEU A 691 57.76 -57.95 17.54
N GLN A 692 57.42 -58.62 16.43
CA GLN A 692 57.82 -58.19 15.10
C GLN A 692 57.26 -56.81 14.75
N ARG A 693 55.96 -56.58 14.97
CA ARG A 693 55.30 -55.30 14.67
C ARG A 693 55.83 -54.16 15.54
N ARG A 694 56.03 -54.40 16.84
CA ARG A 694 56.69 -53.43 17.73
C ARG A 694 58.12 -53.13 17.26
N ALA A 695 58.87 -54.15 16.80
CA ALA A 695 60.21 -53.93 16.25
C ALA A 695 60.19 -53.07 14.98
N GLU A 696 59.25 -53.33 14.06
CA GLU A 696 59.05 -52.55 12.84
C GLU A 696 58.70 -51.08 13.17
N GLU A 697 57.78 -50.85 14.12
CA GLU A 697 57.38 -49.52 14.55
C GLU A 697 58.54 -48.76 15.22
N LEU A 698 59.31 -49.41 16.09
CA LEU A 698 60.48 -48.81 16.72
C LEU A 698 61.58 -48.49 15.70
N ALA A 699 61.78 -49.35 14.70
CA ALA A 699 62.71 -49.09 13.61
C ALA A 699 62.29 -47.86 12.78
N GLN A 700 61.01 -47.75 12.43
CA GLN A 700 60.48 -46.57 11.74
C GLN A 700 60.61 -45.30 12.59
N LYS A 701 60.29 -45.36 13.88
CA LYS A 701 60.48 -44.23 14.81
C LYS A 701 61.96 -43.84 14.92
N GLN A 702 62.87 -44.80 14.90
CA GLN A 702 64.30 -44.53 14.90
C GLN A 702 64.73 -43.76 13.64
N ASP A 703 64.25 -44.19 12.47
CA ASP A 703 64.54 -43.53 11.20
C ASP A 703 63.95 -42.10 11.14
N ASP A 704 62.70 -41.91 11.56
CA ASP A 704 62.05 -40.59 11.60
C ASP A 704 62.76 -39.66 12.59
N LEU A 705 63.07 -40.15 13.80
CA LEU A 705 63.83 -39.38 14.79
C LEU A 705 65.21 -39.01 14.28
N GLN A 706 65.89 -39.91 13.54
CA GLN A 706 67.16 -39.59 12.90
C GLN A 706 67.01 -38.46 11.86
N GLN A 707 66.00 -38.53 10.98
CA GLN A 707 65.75 -37.49 9.99
C GLN A 707 65.42 -36.14 10.64
N ARG A 708 64.56 -36.12 11.67
CA ARG A 708 64.23 -34.90 12.41
C ARG A 708 65.45 -34.32 13.12
N ASN A 709 66.29 -35.17 13.70
CA ASN A 709 67.53 -34.73 14.35
C ASN A 709 68.53 -34.14 13.34
N GLU A 710 68.65 -34.72 12.14
CA GLU A 710 69.48 -34.19 11.04
C GLU A 710 68.96 -32.85 10.48
N GLN A 711 67.64 -32.65 10.48
CA GLN A 711 66.99 -31.40 10.02
C GLN A 711 66.85 -30.34 11.12
N SER A 712 67.10 -30.71 12.38
CA SER A 712 66.89 -29.83 13.54
C SER A 712 67.85 -28.63 13.53
N ASN A 713 67.36 -27.48 13.99
CA ASN A 713 68.19 -26.29 14.12
C ASN A 713 68.98 -26.33 15.45
N PRO A 714 70.33 -26.30 15.44
CA PRO A 714 71.15 -26.37 16.66
C PRO A 714 70.83 -25.29 17.71
N ASN A 715 70.26 -24.15 17.28
CA ASN A 715 69.89 -23.05 18.17
C ASN A 715 68.51 -23.18 18.82
N ASN A 716 67.65 -24.11 18.38
CA ASN A 716 66.32 -24.27 18.98
C ASN A 716 66.36 -25.19 20.20
N LYS A 717 66.60 -24.59 21.39
CA LYS A 717 66.78 -25.33 22.65
C LYS A 717 65.56 -26.16 23.09
N GLU A 718 64.34 -25.76 22.74
CA GLU A 718 63.14 -26.52 23.13
C GLU A 718 62.95 -27.77 22.26
N GLU A 719 63.13 -27.63 20.95
CA GLU A 719 63.06 -28.73 19.99
C GLU A 719 64.14 -29.78 20.26
N ASN A 720 65.40 -29.36 20.47
CA ASN A 720 66.50 -30.27 20.75
C ASN A 720 66.34 -31.02 22.09
N LYS A 721 65.69 -30.38 23.08
CA LYS A 721 65.35 -31.07 24.34
C LYS A 721 64.28 -32.14 24.14
N ARG A 722 63.27 -31.88 23.29
CA ARG A 722 62.23 -32.86 22.96
C ARG A 722 62.81 -34.05 22.22
N LEU A 723 63.60 -33.81 21.18
CA LEU A 723 64.28 -34.86 20.41
C LEU A 723 65.17 -35.73 21.30
N ALA A 724 65.88 -35.15 22.27
CA ALA A 724 66.70 -35.90 23.22
C ALA A 724 65.85 -36.77 24.17
N GLU A 725 64.68 -36.29 24.60
CA GLU A 725 63.76 -37.05 25.44
C GLU A 725 63.10 -38.20 24.66
N GLU A 726 62.65 -37.95 23.43
CA GLU A 726 62.13 -38.97 22.51
C GLU A 726 63.19 -40.06 22.24
N GLN A 727 64.45 -39.66 22.02
CA GLN A 727 65.55 -40.62 21.84
C GLN A 727 65.79 -41.49 23.07
N ARG A 728 65.63 -40.92 24.28
CA ARG A 728 65.77 -41.66 25.52
C ARG A 728 64.63 -42.65 25.71
N GLN A 729 63.39 -42.23 25.45
CA GLN A 729 62.22 -43.10 25.50
C GLN A 729 62.33 -44.25 24.49
N LEU A 730 62.73 -43.96 23.25
CA LEU A 730 62.95 -44.98 22.22
C LEU A 730 63.96 -46.03 22.67
N LYS A 731 65.04 -45.61 23.35
CA LYS A 731 66.05 -46.54 23.88
C LYS A 731 65.50 -47.42 25.01
N GLU A 732 64.64 -46.87 25.87
CA GLU A 732 63.96 -47.64 26.91
C GLU A 732 62.96 -48.64 26.28
N ASP A 733 62.24 -48.25 25.23
CA ASP A 733 61.29 -49.11 24.51
C ASP A 733 62.01 -50.27 23.80
N VAL A 734 63.14 -50.02 23.12
CA VAL A 734 63.97 -51.08 22.51
C VAL A 734 64.50 -52.05 23.57
N LYS A 735 64.89 -51.54 24.75
CA LYS A 735 65.37 -52.40 25.84
C LYS A 735 64.25 -53.29 26.37
N ARG A 736 63.04 -52.74 26.53
CA ARG A 736 61.85 -53.47 26.97
C ARG A 736 61.49 -54.58 25.98
N LEU A 737 61.47 -54.26 24.68
CA LEU A 737 61.20 -55.24 23.62
C LEU A 737 62.21 -56.41 23.64
N ALA A 738 63.50 -56.11 23.89
CA ALA A 738 64.53 -57.14 24.01
C ALA A 738 64.39 -58.02 25.27
N GLU A 739 63.82 -57.49 26.36
CA GLU A 739 63.48 -58.27 27.55
C GLU A 739 62.26 -59.18 27.27
N GLU A 740 61.19 -58.64 26.66
CA GLU A 740 59.99 -59.39 26.26
C GLU A 740 60.30 -60.54 25.28
N ALA A 741 61.17 -60.30 24.29
CA ALA A 741 61.59 -61.34 23.36
C ALA A 741 62.33 -62.51 24.03
N LYS A 742 63.11 -62.24 25.09
CA LYS A 742 63.79 -63.28 25.88
C LYS A 742 62.84 -64.06 26.78
N GLU A 743 61.73 -63.47 27.19
CA GLU A 743 60.69 -64.18 27.93
C GLU A 743 59.91 -65.11 27.01
N LEU A 744 59.63 -64.68 25.78
CA LEU A 744 58.96 -65.50 24.77
C LEU A 744 59.79 -66.73 24.36
N GLU A 745 61.12 -66.61 24.25
CA GLU A 745 62.01 -67.75 23.96
C GLU A 745 61.98 -68.86 25.03
N LYS A 746 61.49 -68.56 26.24
CA LYS A 746 61.39 -69.51 27.36
C LYS A 746 60.04 -70.24 27.44
N LEU A 747 59.02 -69.77 26.71
CA LEU A 747 57.69 -70.39 26.61
C LEU A 747 57.70 -71.49 25.55
#